data_AF-A0A1H0B7P5-F1
#
_entry.id   AF-A0A1H0B7P5-F1
#
_cell.length_a   1.000
_cell.length_b   1.000
_cell.length_c   1.000
_cell.angle_alpha   90.00
_cell.angle_beta   90.00
_cell.angle_gamma   90.00
#
_symmetry.space_group_name_H-M   'P 1'
#
loop_
_entity.id
_entity.type
_entity.pdbx_description
1 polymer ?
#
loop_
_entity_poly.entity_id
_entity_poly.type
_entity_poly.pdbx_seq_one_letter_code
_entity_poly.pdbx_strand_id
1 'polypeptide(L)'
;MFEPAVAAIFAHHESKTGDTLMRQTAERAQQLGYRLIPPGGSGQAKYLRLVLDAQPPGIPVTLYLEGNRLIANGKQVRPFAASLPGAVVTNRDAQFPLGSVGNKVLDAVAGWAATGGQDPAETPRAEARRLDIVPPDSPKTSVKAQASTPRGRPRPPWETQPAADHLPSPSPAGAPVAGSSTWRAPAAAPEPSPRRRKLVIAAIGAALLLVVVTAAGALGPVLGLAGLAALAVGVVALIRGRARWARIASRGVGTAVAAGGLALMVVGGALAPTTTVPSAQQGAAPQPTQAAGPSTPSEAAIAAAEASLAQAETSERPNTGVDPATGLLSNDAAQAAVESAEPTTALAALAAVEVQGRAPRTGYDRDLFGDGWVDVDRNGCDTRNDILARDLTGETFKPGTRNCVVLTGTLADPYSGRSIAFTRGQDTSDDVQIDHVVALSDAWQKGAQGWDTAKRTRFGNDPLNLLAVDGPLNSQKGDGDAATWLPPNRSYRCPYVARQVAVKATYDLWMTQAEKNAIATVLASCPNEPLPAGVVVDLPEEEPTPSPTPDPGPVLVPVPVDPPDPDPRRVPIPAPAPAPAPAPAPAPAPAPAPAPAPAPAPEPAPVPESSVYYANCDAARAAGAAPLRIGEPGYRSALDRDKDGTACDA
;
A
#
# COMPACT_ATOMS: atom_id res chain seq x y z
N MET A 1 15.35 24.12 -18.95
CA MET A 1 14.02 23.47 -18.97
C MET A 1 14.18 22.07 -18.38
N PHE A 2 13.31 21.68 -17.46
CA PHE A 2 13.33 20.34 -16.86
C PHE A 2 12.92 19.25 -17.87
N GLU A 3 13.38 18.02 -17.64
CA GLU A 3 12.88 16.86 -18.39
C GLU A 3 11.36 16.69 -18.19
N PRO A 4 10.61 16.19 -19.19
CA PRO A 4 9.15 16.08 -19.11
C PRO A 4 8.65 15.31 -17.88
N ALA A 5 9.38 14.27 -17.46
CA ALA A 5 9.04 13.49 -16.28
C ALA A 5 9.17 14.32 -14.98
N VAL A 6 10.23 15.13 -14.86
CA VAL A 6 10.43 16.03 -13.71
C VAL A 6 9.40 17.16 -13.71
N ALA A 7 9.09 17.72 -14.88
CA ALA A 7 8.06 18.74 -15.03
C ALA A 7 6.66 18.24 -14.64
N ALA A 8 6.34 16.98 -14.94
CA ALA A 8 5.07 16.35 -14.55
C ALA A 8 4.92 16.21 -13.02
N ILE A 9 6.03 15.97 -12.31
CA ILE A 9 6.03 15.90 -10.83
C ILE A 9 5.71 17.28 -10.24
N PHE A 10 6.33 18.34 -10.76
CA PHE A 10 6.04 19.70 -10.31
C PHE A 10 4.59 20.09 -10.58
N ALA A 11 4.08 19.82 -11.78
CA ALA A 11 2.69 20.10 -12.12
C ALA A 11 1.71 19.34 -11.21
N HIS A 12 2.01 18.08 -10.86
CA HIS A 12 1.21 17.32 -9.90
C HIS A 12 1.20 17.97 -8.52
N HIS A 13 2.35 18.40 -8.01
CA HIS A 13 2.43 18.98 -6.68
C HIS A 13 1.81 20.37 -6.62
N GLU A 14 2.12 21.24 -7.58
CA GLU A 14 1.56 22.58 -7.73
C GLU A 14 0.03 22.53 -7.82
N SER A 15 -0.54 21.54 -8.53
CA SER A 15 -1.99 21.38 -8.62
C SER A 15 -2.66 21.00 -7.28
N LYS A 16 -1.90 20.39 -6.36
CA LYS A 16 -2.41 19.94 -5.05
C LYS A 16 -2.20 20.95 -3.93
N THR A 17 -1.08 21.66 -3.94
CA THR A 17 -0.71 22.56 -2.83
C THR A 17 -0.84 24.04 -3.20
N GLY A 18 -0.85 24.37 -4.49
CA GLY A 18 -0.83 25.75 -4.98
C GLY A 18 0.52 26.45 -4.84
N ASP A 19 1.57 25.77 -4.36
CA ASP A 19 2.90 26.33 -4.18
C ASP A 19 3.90 25.79 -5.21
N THR A 20 4.96 26.57 -5.47
CA THR A 20 6.06 26.20 -6.37
C THR A 20 7.35 25.84 -5.62
N LEU A 21 7.27 25.54 -4.32
CA LEU A 21 8.46 25.35 -3.47
C LEU A 21 9.31 24.18 -3.95
N MET A 22 8.66 23.08 -4.34
CA MET A 22 9.34 21.92 -4.92
C MET A 22 10.12 22.27 -6.19
N ARG A 23 9.54 23.08 -7.08
CA ARG A 23 10.20 23.55 -8.31
C ARG A 23 11.40 24.45 -7.99
N GLN A 24 11.21 25.42 -7.10
CA GLN A 24 12.27 26.37 -6.70
C GLN A 24 13.45 25.66 -6.02
N THR A 25 13.18 24.71 -5.12
CA THR A 25 14.23 23.91 -4.48
C THR A 25 14.94 23.02 -5.48
N ALA A 26 14.25 22.43 -6.47
CA ALA A 26 14.88 21.66 -7.53
C ALA A 26 15.76 22.52 -8.46
N GLU A 27 15.32 23.74 -8.78
CA GLU A 27 16.13 24.75 -9.50
C GLU A 27 17.41 25.08 -8.74
N ARG A 28 17.31 25.33 -7.42
CA ARG A 28 18.48 25.58 -6.57
C ARG A 28 19.41 24.36 -6.53
N ALA A 29 18.87 23.15 -6.43
CA ALA A 29 19.65 21.93 -6.46
C ALA A 29 20.45 21.80 -7.77
N GLN A 30 19.84 22.10 -8.93
CA GLN A 30 20.59 22.09 -10.20
C GLN A 30 21.73 23.11 -10.24
N GLN A 31 21.53 24.31 -9.68
CA GLN A 31 22.58 25.33 -9.60
C GLN A 31 23.77 24.88 -8.74
N LEU A 32 23.52 24.03 -7.75
CA LEU A 32 24.54 23.43 -6.88
C LEU A 32 25.16 22.16 -7.46
N GLY A 33 24.79 21.76 -8.68
CA GLY A 33 25.34 20.60 -9.36
C GLY A 33 24.60 19.28 -9.09
N TYR A 34 23.45 19.29 -8.43
CA TYR A 34 22.64 18.08 -8.27
C TYR A 34 21.95 17.72 -9.59
N ARG A 35 22.03 16.45 -9.97
CA ARG A 35 21.18 15.84 -11.01
C ARG A 35 19.83 15.49 -10.43
N LEU A 36 18.78 15.83 -11.18
CA LEU A 36 17.40 15.54 -10.83
C LEU A 36 16.99 14.23 -11.51
N ILE A 37 16.72 13.19 -10.72
CA ILE A 37 16.37 11.88 -11.23
C ILE A 37 14.93 11.54 -10.79
N PRO A 38 13.96 11.49 -11.72
CA PRO A 38 12.62 10.99 -11.40
C PRO A 38 12.69 9.47 -11.15
N PRO A 39 11.84 8.90 -10.26
CA PRO A 39 11.79 7.47 -10.03
C PRO A 39 11.38 6.70 -11.29
N GLY A 40 11.95 5.52 -11.51
CA GLY A 40 11.62 4.65 -12.65
C GLY A 40 10.32 3.87 -12.41
N GLY A 41 9.43 3.84 -13.39
CA GLY A 41 8.16 3.09 -13.34
C GLY A 41 7.01 3.78 -14.08
N SER A 42 5.93 3.07 -14.37
CA SER A 42 4.74 3.59 -15.08
C SER A 42 3.74 4.35 -14.18
N GLY A 43 4.09 4.60 -12.91
CA GLY A 43 3.26 5.34 -11.95
C GLY A 43 3.56 6.84 -11.92
N GLN A 44 2.64 7.65 -11.38
CA GLN A 44 2.93 9.07 -11.13
C GLN A 44 3.99 9.18 -10.03
N ALA A 45 5.20 9.53 -10.43
CA ALA A 45 6.30 9.85 -9.52
C ALA A 45 5.88 10.95 -8.53
N LYS A 46 6.00 10.70 -7.22
CA LYS A 46 5.61 11.65 -6.14
C LYS A 46 6.81 12.38 -5.52
N TYR A 47 8.01 11.96 -5.84
CA TYR A 47 9.25 12.52 -5.32
C TYR A 47 10.32 12.58 -6.42
N LEU A 48 11.37 13.34 -6.16
CA LEU A 48 12.51 13.53 -7.03
C LEU A 48 13.80 13.22 -6.27
N ARG A 49 14.68 12.40 -6.85
CA ARG A 49 16.02 12.18 -6.28
C ARG A 49 16.93 13.32 -6.72
N LEU A 50 17.60 13.96 -5.75
CA LEU A 50 18.65 14.94 -5.99
C LEU A 50 19.99 14.25 -5.77
N VAL A 51 20.71 13.98 -6.85
CA VAL A 51 21.99 13.26 -6.80
C VAL A 51 23.14 14.22 -7.08
N LEU A 52 23.98 14.45 -6.09
CA LEU A 52 25.24 15.16 -6.24
C LEU A 52 26.34 14.13 -6.48
N ASP A 53 26.92 14.17 -7.68
CA ASP A 53 28.03 13.28 -8.02
C ASP A 53 29.33 13.76 -7.36
N ALA A 54 30.19 12.82 -6.96
CA ALA A 54 31.47 13.12 -6.36
C ALA A 54 32.53 13.54 -7.38
N GLN A 55 33.26 14.61 -7.10
CA GLN A 55 34.59 14.87 -7.67
C GLN A 55 35.60 14.79 -6.52
N PRO A 56 36.68 14.01 -6.61
CA PRO A 56 37.67 13.89 -5.53
C PRO A 56 38.18 15.29 -5.11
N PRO A 57 38.19 15.64 -3.80
CA PRO A 57 38.05 14.77 -2.62
C PRO A 57 36.61 14.54 -2.10
N GLY A 58 35.59 14.99 -2.82
CA GLY A 58 34.19 14.93 -2.37
C GLY A 58 33.57 13.51 -2.36
N ILE A 59 32.45 13.40 -1.66
CA ILE A 59 31.64 12.17 -1.56
C ILE A 59 30.29 12.34 -2.27
N PRO A 60 29.73 11.26 -2.87
CA PRO A 60 28.46 11.36 -3.58
C PRO A 60 27.33 11.43 -2.55
N VAL A 61 26.32 12.26 -2.82
CA VAL A 61 25.18 12.43 -1.92
C VAL A 61 23.87 12.31 -2.69
N THR A 62 22.91 11.57 -2.12
CA THR A 62 21.53 11.54 -2.61
C THR A 62 20.60 12.09 -1.54
N LEU A 63 19.79 13.08 -1.93
CA LEU A 63 18.66 13.59 -1.17
C LEU A 63 17.35 13.28 -1.92
N TYR A 64 16.24 13.33 -1.20
CA TYR A 64 14.91 13.11 -1.76
C TYR A 64 14.07 14.36 -1.55
N LEU A 65 13.49 14.85 -2.63
CA LEU A 65 12.56 15.97 -2.63
C LEU A 65 11.15 15.40 -2.79
N GLU A 66 10.34 15.46 -1.74
CA GLU A 66 9.02 14.85 -1.70
C GLU A 66 7.99 15.85 -1.17
N GLY A 67 7.12 16.29 -2.07
CA GLY A 67 6.14 17.33 -1.79
C GLY A 67 6.77 18.59 -1.19
N ASN A 68 6.39 18.93 0.05
CA ASN A 68 6.92 20.07 0.79
C ASN A 68 8.05 19.70 1.77
N ARG A 69 8.81 18.62 1.49
CA ARG A 69 9.94 18.19 2.33
C ARG A 69 11.19 17.87 1.52
N LEU A 70 12.34 18.14 2.11
CA LEU A 70 13.65 17.65 1.70
C LEU A 70 14.12 16.60 2.71
N ILE A 71 14.54 15.44 2.24
CA ILE A 71 14.82 14.27 3.06
C ILE A 71 16.24 13.76 2.80
N ALA A 72 16.99 13.55 3.88
CA ALA A 72 18.32 12.95 3.89
C ALA A 72 18.28 11.61 4.66
N ASN A 73 18.38 10.49 3.94
CA ASN A 73 18.33 9.14 4.54
C ASN A 73 19.63 8.32 4.36
N GLY A 74 20.58 8.83 3.57
CA GLY A 74 21.85 8.14 3.31
C GLY A 74 22.72 8.05 4.57
N LYS A 75 23.35 6.89 4.82
CA LYS A 75 24.13 6.63 6.05
C LYS A 75 25.22 7.67 6.35
N GLN A 76 25.83 8.23 5.32
CA GLN A 76 26.89 9.25 5.47
C GLN A 76 26.32 10.65 5.67
N VAL A 77 25.32 11.05 4.88
CA VAL A 77 24.74 12.40 4.93
C VAL A 77 23.77 12.60 6.08
N ARG A 78 23.10 11.53 6.54
CA ARG A 78 22.06 11.62 7.58
C ARG A 78 22.58 12.17 8.91
N PRO A 79 23.72 11.73 9.47
CA PRO A 79 24.24 12.31 10.71
C PRO A 79 24.55 13.81 10.57
N PHE A 80 25.13 14.22 9.45
CA PHE A 80 25.39 15.64 9.15
C PHE A 80 24.08 16.42 9.02
N ALA A 81 23.14 15.93 8.22
CA ALA A 81 21.84 16.56 8.04
C ALA A 81 21.06 16.65 9.37
N ALA A 82 21.09 15.61 10.20
CA ALA A 82 20.46 15.61 11.52
C ALA A 82 21.03 16.68 12.48
N SER A 83 22.25 17.17 12.23
CA SER A 83 22.88 18.26 12.97
C SER A 83 22.46 19.67 12.51
N LEU A 84 21.82 19.78 11.33
CA LEU A 84 21.45 21.07 10.77
C LEU A 84 20.19 21.63 11.46
N PRO A 85 20.10 22.96 11.66
CA PRO A 85 18.92 23.59 12.23
C PRO A 85 17.64 23.29 11.45
N GLY A 86 16.56 22.97 12.16
CA GLY A 86 15.26 22.67 11.56
C GLY A 86 15.11 21.22 11.05
N ALA A 87 16.07 20.34 11.34
CA ALA A 87 15.95 18.91 11.06
C ALA A 87 14.90 18.26 11.98
N VAL A 88 13.91 17.61 11.37
CA VAL A 88 13.06 16.62 12.04
C VAL A 88 13.72 15.27 11.85
N VAL A 89 14.38 14.78 12.91
CA VAL A 89 15.20 13.57 12.86
C VAL A 89 14.37 12.35 13.25
N THR A 90 14.40 11.33 12.41
CA THR A 90 13.86 10.00 12.68
C THR A 90 14.99 8.97 12.70
N ASN A 91 14.65 7.74 13.06
CA ASN A 91 15.57 6.60 13.08
C ASN A 91 16.11 6.29 11.66
N ARG A 92 15.43 6.76 10.61
CA ARG A 92 15.70 6.47 9.20
C ARG A 92 16.23 7.67 8.42
N ASP A 93 15.77 8.88 8.73
CA ASP A 93 16.05 10.08 7.94
C ASP A 93 16.12 11.37 8.77
N ALA A 94 16.65 12.43 8.15
CA ALA A 94 16.50 13.80 8.59
C ALA A 94 15.64 14.55 7.56
N GLN A 95 14.54 15.15 8.00
CA GLN A 95 13.57 15.82 7.15
C GLN A 95 13.56 17.33 7.41
N PHE A 96 13.36 18.12 6.36
CA PHE A 96 13.28 19.58 6.44
C PHE A 96 12.08 20.08 5.64
N PRO A 97 11.34 21.08 6.16
CA PRO A 97 10.36 21.79 5.34
C PRO A 97 11.05 22.55 4.20
N LEU A 98 10.39 22.65 3.03
CA LEU A 98 10.93 23.44 1.92
C LEU A 98 10.75 24.96 2.15
N GLY A 99 11.29 25.74 1.20
CA GLY A 99 11.44 27.19 1.32
C GLY A 99 12.87 27.58 1.69
N SER A 100 13.02 28.58 2.56
CA SER A 100 14.34 29.09 2.95
C SER A 100 15.19 28.05 3.70
N VAL A 101 14.55 27.14 4.44
CA VAL A 101 15.23 26.05 5.17
C VAL A 101 15.77 25.01 4.20
N GLY A 102 14.94 24.45 3.31
CA GLY A 102 15.38 23.47 2.31
C GLY A 102 16.54 23.96 1.43
N ASN A 103 16.53 25.23 1.02
CA ASN A 103 17.62 25.79 0.21
C ASN A 103 18.94 25.90 0.99
N LYS A 104 18.90 26.32 2.26
CA LYS A 104 20.08 26.37 3.14
C LYS A 104 20.65 24.96 3.40
N VAL A 105 19.78 23.96 3.51
CA VAL A 105 20.18 22.56 3.68
C VAL A 105 20.88 22.04 2.42
N LEU A 106 20.36 22.35 1.22
CA LEU A 106 21.05 21.99 -0.03
C LEU A 106 22.46 22.59 -0.11
N ASP A 107 22.61 23.85 0.28
CA ASP A 107 23.90 24.54 0.31
C ASP A 107 24.86 23.89 1.31
N ALA A 108 24.40 23.61 2.53
CA ALA A 108 25.18 22.98 3.58
C ALA A 108 25.62 21.56 3.19
N VAL A 109 24.71 20.76 2.64
CA VAL A 109 25.00 19.39 2.19
C VAL A 109 25.97 19.39 1.01
N ALA A 110 25.84 20.32 0.06
CA ALA A 110 26.78 20.43 -1.06
C ALA A 110 28.19 20.81 -0.59
N GLY A 111 28.30 21.75 0.37
CA GLY A 111 29.57 22.14 0.98
C GLY A 111 30.24 20.99 1.73
N TRP A 112 29.48 20.27 2.56
CA TRP A 112 29.96 19.10 3.30
C TRP A 112 30.33 17.92 2.38
N ALA A 113 29.57 17.72 1.30
CA ALA A 113 29.90 16.70 0.30
C ALA A 113 31.24 17.03 -0.39
N ALA A 114 31.51 18.29 -0.67
CA ALA A 114 32.75 18.74 -1.32
C ALA A 114 34.00 18.57 -0.42
N THR A 115 33.85 18.56 0.90
CA THR A 115 34.96 18.31 1.86
C THR A 115 35.22 16.83 2.12
N GLY A 116 34.58 15.92 1.36
CA GLY A 116 34.70 14.48 1.58
C GLY A 116 33.98 13.99 2.83
N GLY A 117 32.97 14.75 3.29
CA GLY A 117 32.21 14.43 4.49
C GLY A 117 32.91 14.77 5.80
N GLN A 118 34.00 15.52 5.74
CA GLN A 118 34.63 16.11 6.91
C GLN A 118 33.84 17.36 7.30
N ASP A 119 33.51 17.48 8.59
CA ASP A 119 33.02 18.74 9.13
C ASP A 119 34.03 19.83 8.76
N PRO A 120 33.61 20.94 8.13
CA PRO A 120 34.52 22.01 7.80
C PRO A 120 35.22 22.43 9.10
N ALA A 121 36.53 22.15 9.15
CA ALA A 121 37.33 22.25 10.36
C ALA A 121 37.09 23.56 11.08
N GLU A 122 37.02 23.47 12.42
CA GLU A 122 37.15 24.58 13.36
C GLU A 122 38.01 25.73 12.82
N THR A 123 37.36 26.78 12.32
CA THR A 123 37.96 28.10 12.13
C THR A 123 36.88 29.14 12.41
N PRO A 124 37.18 30.12 13.26
CA PRO A 124 36.89 30.11 14.68
C PRO A 124 35.51 30.70 15.00
N ARG A 125 35.11 30.50 16.25
CA ARG A 125 34.11 31.21 17.10
C ARG A 125 33.95 32.74 16.93
N ALA A 126 34.58 33.38 15.94
CA ALA A 126 34.59 34.82 15.69
C ALA A 126 33.47 35.30 14.75
N GLU A 127 32.94 34.45 13.85
CA GLU A 127 31.90 34.90 12.91
C GLU A 127 30.47 34.72 13.44
N ALA A 128 30.26 33.71 14.30
CA ALA A 128 29.01 33.54 15.07
C ALA A 128 28.82 34.58 16.19
N ARG A 129 29.81 35.46 16.43
CA ARG A 129 29.73 36.63 17.31
C ARG A 129 29.29 37.92 16.61
N ARG A 130 28.96 37.87 15.31
CA ARG A 130 28.42 39.02 14.55
C ARG A 130 26.90 39.09 14.47
N LEU A 131 26.20 38.18 15.14
CA LEU A 131 24.76 38.30 15.38
C LEU A 131 24.57 38.44 16.88
N ASP A 132 24.67 39.68 17.34
CA ASP A 132 24.42 40.10 18.71
C ASP A 132 23.04 39.60 19.19
N ILE A 133 23.03 38.88 20.32
CA ILE A 133 22.23 39.14 21.53
C ILE A 133 22.79 38.23 22.65
N VAL A 134 23.64 38.80 23.50
CA VAL A 134 23.92 38.41 24.91
C VAL A 134 24.36 39.74 25.61
N PRO A 135 24.27 40.00 26.95
CA PRO A 135 23.81 39.23 28.13
C PRO A 135 23.00 40.10 29.16
N PRO A 136 22.84 39.74 30.47
CA PRO A 136 23.91 39.82 31.49
C PRO A 136 24.01 38.56 32.40
N ASP A 137 25.21 37.97 32.51
CA ASP A 137 26.17 38.02 33.65
C ASP A 137 25.81 37.10 34.83
N SER A 138 26.49 35.95 35.01
CA SER A 138 27.77 35.75 35.74
C SER A 138 27.51 34.84 36.97
N PRO A 139 28.50 34.20 37.65
CA PRO A 139 29.94 34.24 37.44
C PRO A 139 30.62 32.87 37.23
N LYS A 140 31.82 32.98 36.67
CA LYS A 140 32.85 31.95 36.60
C LYS A 140 33.32 31.59 38.01
N THR A 141 33.47 30.29 38.30
CA THR A 141 34.52 29.82 39.20
C THR A 141 35.42 28.85 38.47
N SER A 142 36.65 29.31 38.31
CA SER A 142 37.81 28.55 37.88
C SER A 142 38.28 27.61 38.99
N VAL A 143 38.49 26.34 38.66
CA VAL A 143 39.49 25.51 39.35
C VAL A 143 40.39 24.88 38.30
N LYS A 144 41.67 25.23 38.42
CA LYS A 144 42.82 24.72 37.67
C LYS A 144 43.36 23.47 38.38
N ALA A 145 44.14 22.69 37.63
CA ALA A 145 45.00 21.56 38.05
C ALA A 145 44.25 20.21 38.18
N GLN A 146 44.73 19.08 37.69
CA GLN A 146 46.11 18.68 37.38
C GLN A 146 46.11 17.48 36.41
N ALA A 147 47.14 17.40 35.57
CA ALA A 147 47.41 16.27 34.69
C ALA A 147 47.88 15.03 35.48
N SER A 148 47.44 13.84 35.07
CA SER A 148 48.18 12.59 35.31
C SER A 148 47.81 11.52 34.26
N THR A 149 48.87 10.98 33.67
CA THR A 149 49.01 9.96 32.62
C THR A 149 48.42 8.58 33.02
N PRO A 150 48.06 7.69 32.06
CA PRO A 150 47.13 6.59 32.30
C PRO A 150 47.82 5.33 32.83
N ARG A 151 47.15 4.61 33.74
CA ARG A 151 47.51 3.25 34.16
C ARG A 151 46.49 2.26 33.59
N GLY A 152 47.00 1.35 32.76
CA GLY A 152 46.26 0.21 32.23
C GLY A 152 45.97 -0.85 33.30
N ARG A 153 44.95 -1.66 33.02
CA ARG A 153 44.55 -2.89 33.73
C ARG A 153 43.92 -3.87 32.72
N PRO A 154 43.85 -5.17 33.04
CA PRO A 154 44.47 -6.22 32.22
C PRO A 154 43.49 -7.12 31.45
N ARG A 155 44.01 -7.84 30.45
CA ARG A 155 43.32 -8.91 29.71
C ARG A 155 43.35 -10.24 30.50
N PRO A 156 42.29 -11.07 30.48
CA PRO A 156 42.28 -12.39 31.12
C PRO A 156 42.93 -13.49 30.24
N PRO A 157 43.27 -14.65 30.83
CA PRO A 157 44.31 -15.54 30.35
C PRO A 157 43.77 -16.86 29.78
N TRP A 158 44.08 -17.16 28.53
CA TRP A 158 44.48 -18.48 28.05
C TRP A 158 45.14 -18.28 26.68
N GLU A 159 46.12 -19.12 26.33
CA GLU A 159 47.21 -18.91 25.35
C GLU A 159 48.33 -18.05 25.93
N THR A 160 49.52 -18.57 26.21
CA THR A 160 50.37 -19.53 25.47
C THR A 160 51.53 -19.90 26.39
N GLN A 161 52.21 -21.04 26.16
CA GLN A 161 53.66 -21.25 26.38
C GLN A 161 54.09 -22.60 25.75
N PRO A 162 55.40 -22.78 25.40
CA PRO A 162 55.78 -22.98 24.00
C PRO A 162 56.69 -24.19 23.68
N ALA A 163 56.85 -24.41 22.37
CA ALA A 163 57.99 -24.92 21.56
C ALA A 163 59.03 -25.94 22.12
N ALA A 164 59.30 -26.98 21.32
CA ALA A 164 60.64 -27.53 21.10
C ALA A 164 60.74 -28.32 19.77
N ASP A 165 61.82 -28.08 19.02
CA ASP A 165 62.27 -28.80 17.83
C ASP A 165 62.97 -30.14 18.15
N HIS A 166 62.83 -31.17 17.29
CA HIS A 166 63.91 -32.01 16.70
C HIS A 166 63.37 -33.27 15.95
N LEU A 167 64.07 -33.62 14.85
CA LEU A 167 63.90 -34.60 13.74
C LEU A 167 63.91 -36.12 14.14
N PRO A 168 63.87 -37.14 13.22
CA PRO A 168 63.40 -37.28 11.81
C PRO A 168 62.48 -38.52 11.51
N SER A 169 61.91 -38.55 10.28
CA SER A 169 61.47 -39.66 9.37
C SER A 169 61.57 -41.17 9.78
N PRO A 170 60.70 -42.09 9.26
CA PRO A 170 60.65 -42.41 7.82
C PRO A 170 59.28 -42.72 7.16
N SER A 171 59.31 -42.65 5.83
CA SER A 171 58.37 -43.14 4.80
C SER A 171 58.23 -44.68 4.79
N PRO A 172 57.25 -45.33 4.09
CA PRO A 172 57.21 -45.28 2.61
C PRO A 172 55.85 -45.37 1.87
N ALA A 173 55.90 -44.86 0.63
CA ALA A 173 55.38 -45.39 -0.63
C ALA A 173 53.87 -45.44 -0.94
N GLY A 174 53.51 -44.83 -2.09
CA GLY A 174 52.31 -45.20 -2.85
C GLY A 174 51.71 -44.11 -3.74
N ALA A 175 52.45 -43.62 -4.76
CA ALA A 175 51.89 -42.88 -5.91
C ALA A 175 51.25 -43.88 -6.92
N PRO A 176 50.60 -43.50 -8.06
CA PRO A 176 50.70 -42.19 -8.73
C PRO A 176 49.47 -41.68 -9.57
N VAL A 177 49.71 -40.51 -10.18
CA VAL A 177 49.23 -39.94 -11.45
C VAL A 177 47.96 -39.08 -11.48
N ALA A 178 48.23 -37.81 -11.82
CA ALA A 178 47.31 -36.76 -12.23
C ALA A 178 46.69 -37.01 -13.63
N GLY A 179 45.40 -36.74 -13.75
CA GLY A 179 44.71 -36.53 -15.03
C GLY A 179 44.07 -35.14 -15.02
N SER A 180 44.60 -34.24 -15.84
CA SER A 180 44.06 -32.91 -16.10
C SER A 180 42.78 -33.02 -16.94
N SER A 181 41.61 -32.75 -16.34
CA SER A 181 40.36 -32.56 -17.09
C SER A 181 40.10 -31.07 -17.31
N THR A 182 40.52 -30.55 -18.46
CA THR A 182 40.02 -29.27 -18.98
C THR A 182 38.53 -29.42 -19.33
N TRP A 183 37.65 -28.81 -18.54
CA TRP A 183 36.23 -28.70 -18.90
C TRP A 183 36.08 -27.80 -20.14
N ARG A 184 35.55 -28.39 -21.21
CA ARG A 184 35.23 -27.72 -22.49
C ARG A 184 33.72 -27.41 -22.46
N ALA A 185 33.35 -26.15 -22.71
CA ALA A 185 31.96 -25.70 -22.75
C ALA A 185 31.14 -26.42 -23.85
N PRO A 186 29.83 -26.68 -23.65
CA PRO A 186 28.99 -27.27 -24.68
C PRO A 186 28.75 -26.28 -25.83
N ALA A 187 28.86 -26.78 -27.06
CA ALA A 187 28.67 -26.03 -28.30
C ALA A 187 27.21 -25.60 -28.49
N ALA A 188 27.02 -24.35 -28.95
CA ALA A 188 25.74 -23.79 -29.33
C ALA A 188 25.09 -24.57 -30.49
N ALA A 189 23.76 -24.74 -30.43
CA ALA A 189 22.97 -25.36 -31.48
C ALA A 189 23.05 -24.59 -32.82
N PRO A 190 23.03 -25.26 -33.98
CA PRO A 190 23.19 -24.59 -35.27
C PRO A 190 21.95 -23.78 -35.67
N GLU A 191 22.18 -22.55 -36.15
CA GLU A 191 21.11 -21.68 -36.67
C GLU A 191 20.41 -22.30 -37.91
N PRO A 192 19.09 -22.17 -38.04
CA PRO A 192 18.36 -22.66 -39.20
C PRO A 192 18.69 -21.85 -40.47
N SER A 193 18.88 -22.57 -41.58
CA SER A 193 19.31 -21.99 -42.85
C SER A 193 18.34 -20.91 -43.40
N PRO A 194 18.84 -19.90 -44.12
CA PRO A 194 18.06 -18.75 -44.58
C PRO A 194 16.90 -19.11 -45.52
N ARG A 195 16.91 -20.28 -46.15
CA ARG A 195 15.79 -20.80 -46.95
C ARG A 195 14.62 -21.26 -46.08
N ARG A 196 14.90 -21.89 -44.94
CA ARG A 196 13.87 -22.33 -43.99
C ARG A 196 13.17 -21.15 -43.32
N ARG A 197 13.92 -20.07 -43.05
CA ARG A 197 13.40 -18.81 -42.51
C ARG A 197 12.42 -18.11 -43.46
N LYS A 198 12.71 -18.11 -44.77
CA LYS A 198 11.81 -17.52 -45.80
C LYS A 198 10.51 -18.31 -45.96
N LEU A 199 10.57 -19.64 -45.90
CA LEU A 199 9.39 -20.52 -45.99
C LEU A 199 8.45 -20.35 -44.77
N VAL A 200 9.01 -20.23 -43.57
CA VAL A 200 8.22 -20.00 -42.34
C VAL A 200 7.54 -18.62 -42.37
N ILE A 201 8.23 -17.57 -42.84
CA ILE A 201 7.64 -16.23 -42.96
C ILE A 201 6.51 -16.20 -44.00
N ALA A 202 6.68 -16.90 -45.14
CA ALA A 202 5.64 -17.00 -46.15
C ALA A 202 4.39 -17.75 -45.64
N ALA A 203 4.59 -18.82 -44.85
CA ALA A 203 3.49 -19.58 -44.26
C ALA A 203 2.72 -18.77 -43.19
N ILE A 204 3.42 -17.98 -42.37
CA ILE A 204 2.78 -17.08 -41.40
C ILE A 204 2.01 -15.96 -42.11
N GLY A 205 2.55 -15.42 -43.21
CA GLY A 205 1.87 -14.43 -44.03
C GLY A 205 0.58 -14.96 -44.67
N ALA A 206 0.61 -16.20 -45.19
CA ALA A 206 -0.57 -16.86 -45.76
C ALA A 206 -1.63 -17.18 -44.70
N ALA A 207 -1.22 -17.60 -43.49
CA ALA A 207 -2.13 -17.86 -42.39
C ALA A 207 -2.79 -16.58 -41.86
N LEU A 208 -2.05 -15.47 -41.78
CA LEU A 208 -2.61 -14.16 -41.42
C LEU A 208 -3.57 -13.63 -42.49
N LEU A 209 -3.27 -13.85 -43.78
CA LEU A 209 -4.17 -13.47 -44.87
C LEU A 209 -5.47 -14.30 -44.82
N LEU A 210 -5.40 -15.58 -44.47
CA LEU A 210 -6.57 -16.45 -44.35
C LEU A 210 -7.46 -16.07 -43.17
N VAL A 211 -6.88 -15.65 -42.04
CA VAL A 211 -7.60 -15.13 -40.86
C VAL A 211 -8.30 -13.79 -41.17
N VAL A 212 -7.72 -12.96 -42.05
CA VAL A 212 -8.33 -11.70 -42.48
C VAL A 212 -9.49 -11.90 -43.46
N VAL A 213 -9.51 -13.01 -44.21
CA VAL A 213 -10.54 -13.27 -45.23
C VAL A 213 -11.79 -13.98 -44.65
N THR A 214 -11.74 -14.60 -43.47
CA THR A 214 -12.88 -15.37 -42.91
C THR A 214 -13.75 -14.66 -41.86
N ALA A 215 -13.63 -13.34 -41.66
CA ALA A 215 -14.45 -12.59 -40.69
C ALA A 215 -15.30 -11.49 -41.37
N ALA A 216 -16.32 -11.88 -42.13
CA ALA A 216 -17.30 -10.95 -42.68
C ALA A 216 -18.31 -10.54 -41.60
N GLY A 217 -18.06 -9.39 -40.96
CA GLY A 217 -18.98 -8.75 -40.01
C GLY A 217 -18.38 -7.66 -39.12
N ALA A 218 -17.04 -7.58 -39.01
CA ALA A 218 -16.37 -6.67 -38.07
C ALA A 218 -15.38 -5.68 -38.72
N LEU A 219 -15.46 -5.45 -40.04
CA LEU A 219 -14.44 -4.67 -40.75
C LEU A 219 -14.55 -3.15 -40.52
N GLY A 220 -15.75 -2.59 -40.32
CA GLY A 220 -15.95 -1.15 -40.14
C GLY A 220 -15.21 -0.57 -38.92
N PRO A 221 -15.43 -1.09 -37.70
CA PRO A 221 -14.78 -0.59 -36.49
C PRO A 221 -13.25 -0.73 -36.50
N VAL A 222 -12.75 -1.84 -37.07
CA VAL A 222 -11.31 -2.10 -37.17
C VAL A 222 -10.62 -1.14 -38.15
N LEU A 223 -11.26 -0.85 -39.30
CA LEU A 223 -10.76 0.14 -40.25
C LEU A 223 -10.79 1.57 -39.67
N GLY A 224 -11.82 1.89 -38.88
CA GLY A 224 -11.89 3.16 -38.15
C GLY A 224 -10.74 3.36 -37.16
N LEU A 225 -10.45 2.34 -36.34
CA LEU A 225 -9.34 2.39 -35.37
C LEU A 225 -7.97 2.43 -36.06
N ALA A 226 -7.80 1.67 -37.15
CA ALA A 226 -6.57 1.73 -37.96
C ALA A 226 -6.39 3.12 -38.61
N GLY A 227 -7.49 3.74 -39.08
CA GLY A 227 -7.50 5.10 -39.61
C GLY A 227 -7.10 6.15 -38.56
N LEU A 228 -7.60 6.02 -37.32
CA LEU A 228 -7.22 6.89 -36.19
C LEU A 228 -5.74 6.80 -35.86
N ALA A 229 -5.21 5.59 -35.77
CA ALA A 229 -3.80 5.37 -35.49
C ALA A 229 -2.92 5.98 -36.60
N ALA A 230 -3.24 5.72 -37.88
CA ALA A 230 -2.50 6.27 -39.01
C ALA A 230 -2.56 7.81 -39.05
N LEU A 231 -3.72 8.42 -38.77
CA LEU A 231 -3.87 9.87 -38.69
C LEU A 231 -2.98 10.47 -37.58
N ALA A 232 -3.00 9.87 -36.39
CA ALA A 232 -2.17 10.32 -35.27
C ALA A 232 -0.66 10.24 -35.59
N VAL A 233 -0.21 9.14 -36.19
CA VAL A 233 1.20 8.99 -36.60
C VAL A 233 1.58 9.99 -37.70
N GLY A 234 0.70 10.21 -38.68
CA GLY A 234 0.90 11.21 -39.74
C GLY A 234 1.02 12.64 -39.20
N VAL A 235 0.13 13.03 -38.28
CA VAL A 235 0.16 14.37 -37.63
C VAL A 235 1.42 14.57 -36.78
N VAL A 236 1.83 13.56 -36.01
CA VAL A 236 3.09 13.61 -35.25
C VAL A 236 4.30 13.78 -36.18
N ALA A 237 4.31 13.10 -37.33
CA ALA A 237 5.37 13.23 -38.33
C ALA A 237 5.38 14.62 -39.00
N LEU A 238 4.21 15.25 -39.21
CA LEU A 238 4.10 16.60 -39.75
C LEU A 238 4.68 17.65 -38.77
N ILE A 239 4.30 17.58 -37.49
CA ILE A 239 4.76 18.50 -36.45
C ILE A 239 6.28 18.38 -36.29
N ARG A 240 6.81 17.15 -36.15
CA ARG A 240 8.23 16.91 -35.88
C ARG A 240 9.13 16.84 -37.12
N GLY A 241 8.57 16.92 -38.32
CA GLY A 241 9.30 16.86 -39.59
C GLY A 241 9.65 15.45 -40.08
N ARG A 242 9.66 14.44 -39.19
CA ARG A 242 9.93 13.01 -39.44
C ARG A 242 9.54 12.15 -38.23
N ALA A 243 9.23 10.87 -38.45
CA ALA A 243 8.97 9.90 -37.37
C ALA A 243 9.74 8.60 -37.59
N ARG A 244 10.95 8.50 -37.00
CA ARG A 244 11.86 7.37 -37.24
C ARG A 244 11.34 6.03 -36.71
N TRP A 245 10.64 6.04 -35.58
CA TRP A 245 10.03 4.84 -34.99
C TRP A 245 8.93 4.23 -35.88
N ALA A 246 8.29 5.06 -36.72
CA ALA A 246 7.30 4.65 -37.72
C ALA A 246 7.87 4.60 -39.16
N ARG A 247 9.20 4.72 -39.32
CA ARG A 247 9.90 4.75 -40.63
C ARG A 247 9.40 5.84 -41.61
N ILE A 248 8.83 6.95 -41.12
CA ILE A 248 8.39 8.08 -41.95
C ILE A 248 9.55 9.07 -42.12
N ALA A 249 10.08 9.15 -43.34
CA ALA A 249 11.32 9.84 -43.65
C ALA A 249 11.17 11.36 -43.88
N SER A 250 9.97 11.86 -44.22
CA SER A 250 9.76 13.28 -44.52
C SER A 250 8.34 13.74 -44.21
N ARG A 251 8.15 15.07 -44.14
CA ARG A 251 6.83 15.70 -43.98
C ARG A 251 5.85 15.29 -45.08
N GLY A 252 6.30 15.17 -46.33
CA GLY A 252 5.43 14.75 -47.44
C GLY A 252 4.85 13.35 -47.26
N VAL A 253 5.65 12.42 -46.73
CA VAL A 253 5.18 11.07 -46.38
C VAL A 253 4.24 11.13 -45.18
N GLY A 254 4.51 12.00 -44.20
CA GLY A 254 3.59 12.27 -43.08
C GLY A 254 2.23 12.78 -43.53
N THR A 255 2.16 13.69 -44.51
CA THR A 255 0.91 14.18 -45.08
C THR A 255 0.12 13.06 -45.77
N ALA A 256 0.80 12.22 -46.55
CA ALA A 256 0.16 11.08 -47.22
C ALA A 256 -0.42 10.07 -46.22
N VAL A 257 0.31 9.78 -45.14
CA VAL A 257 -0.14 8.87 -44.07
C VAL A 257 -1.33 9.47 -43.30
N ALA A 258 -1.31 10.78 -43.01
CA ALA A 258 -2.43 11.46 -42.36
C ALA A 258 -3.69 11.46 -43.24
N ALA A 259 -3.55 11.78 -44.54
CA ALA A 259 -4.66 11.74 -45.50
C ALA A 259 -5.22 10.32 -45.66
N GLY A 260 -4.36 9.30 -45.72
CA GLY A 260 -4.78 7.89 -45.76
C GLY A 260 -5.52 7.46 -44.50
N GLY A 261 -5.07 7.90 -43.32
CA GLY A 261 -5.76 7.65 -42.05
C GLY A 261 -7.15 8.29 -41.99
N LEU A 262 -7.29 9.52 -42.49
CA LEU A 262 -8.58 10.21 -42.58
C LEU A 262 -9.54 9.49 -43.55
N ALA A 263 -9.04 9.06 -44.72
CA ALA A 263 -9.85 8.32 -45.69
C ALA A 263 -10.32 6.97 -45.12
N LEU A 264 -9.47 6.25 -44.38
CA LEU A 264 -9.81 5.01 -43.70
C LEU A 264 -10.89 5.19 -42.63
N MET A 265 -10.88 6.31 -41.91
CA MET A 265 -11.97 6.63 -40.97
C MET A 265 -13.31 6.85 -41.68
N VAL A 266 -13.33 7.59 -42.79
CA VAL A 266 -14.58 7.85 -43.54
C VAL A 266 -15.17 6.54 -44.05
N VAL A 267 -14.33 5.66 -44.60
CA VAL A 267 -14.76 4.33 -45.07
C VAL A 267 -15.21 3.45 -43.88
N GLY A 268 -14.49 3.46 -42.76
CA GLY A 268 -14.88 2.72 -41.55
C GLY A 268 -16.24 3.15 -40.99
N GLY A 269 -16.54 4.46 -41.02
CA GLY A 269 -17.83 5.02 -40.60
C GLY A 269 -18.99 4.67 -41.55
N ALA A 270 -18.75 4.66 -42.86
CA ALA A 270 -19.76 4.29 -43.85
C ALA A 270 -20.12 2.78 -43.82
N LEU A 271 -19.23 1.94 -43.27
CA LEU A 271 -19.42 0.50 -43.13
C LEU A 271 -19.92 0.10 -41.73
N ALA A 272 -20.17 1.06 -40.83
CA ALA A 272 -20.75 0.78 -39.52
C ALA A 272 -22.24 0.41 -39.69
N PRO A 273 -22.73 -0.67 -39.04
CA PRO A 273 -24.12 -1.07 -39.18
C PRO A 273 -25.04 0.02 -38.61
N THR A 274 -25.95 0.54 -39.45
CA THR A 274 -27.02 1.41 -39.00
C THR A 274 -28.07 0.57 -38.29
N THR A 275 -28.24 0.77 -36.98
CA THR A 275 -29.34 0.17 -36.23
C THR A 275 -30.64 0.84 -36.68
N THR A 276 -31.32 0.24 -37.66
CA THR A 276 -32.69 0.59 -38.02
C THR A 276 -33.62 0.05 -36.94
N VAL A 277 -34.20 0.95 -36.13
CA VAL A 277 -35.32 0.65 -35.25
C VAL A 277 -36.54 0.32 -36.14
N PRO A 278 -37.29 -0.77 -35.92
CA PRO A 278 -38.49 -1.03 -36.69
C PRO A 278 -39.59 -0.04 -36.28
N SER A 279 -40.00 0.83 -37.20
CA SER A 279 -41.26 1.56 -37.09
C SER A 279 -42.42 0.58 -37.22
N ALA A 280 -43.24 0.48 -36.18
CA ALA A 280 -44.51 -0.22 -36.23
C ALA A 280 -45.45 0.44 -37.25
N GLN A 281 -45.98 -0.38 -38.17
CA GLN A 281 -46.95 0.01 -39.17
C GLN A 281 -48.27 0.44 -38.51
N GLN A 282 -48.74 1.63 -38.86
CA GLN A 282 -50.13 2.05 -38.66
C GLN A 282 -51.03 1.27 -39.62
N GLY A 283 -51.75 0.28 -39.09
CA GLY A 283 -52.89 -0.36 -39.73
C GLY A 283 -54.14 0.49 -39.56
N ALA A 284 -54.86 0.69 -40.67
CA ALA A 284 -56.06 1.51 -40.79
C ALA A 284 -57.20 1.10 -39.83
N ALA A 285 -57.88 2.12 -39.31
CA ALA A 285 -59.07 2.01 -38.49
C ALA A 285 -60.30 1.50 -39.28
N PRO A 286 -61.21 0.72 -38.67
CA PRO A 286 -62.62 0.71 -39.01
C PRO A 286 -63.38 1.84 -38.28
N GLN A 287 -64.39 2.38 -38.94
CA GLN A 287 -65.30 3.43 -38.48
C GLN A 287 -66.10 3.09 -37.20
N PRO A 288 -66.63 4.11 -36.51
CA PRO A 288 -67.07 4.02 -35.12
C PRO A 288 -68.48 3.45 -34.97
N THR A 289 -68.66 2.55 -34.02
CA THR A 289 -69.97 2.25 -33.43
C THR A 289 -69.94 2.63 -31.95
N GLN A 290 -70.93 3.43 -31.54
CA GLN A 290 -71.10 3.98 -30.20
C GLN A 290 -71.19 2.87 -29.13
N ALA A 291 -70.44 3.00 -28.03
CA ALA A 291 -70.93 2.80 -26.65
C ALA A 291 -69.80 2.93 -25.62
N ALA A 292 -70.09 3.67 -24.54
CA ALA A 292 -69.40 3.77 -23.26
C ALA A 292 -67.93 4.26 -23.27
N GLY A 293 -67.72 5.47 -22.76
CA GLY A 293 -66.40 6.12 -22.71
C GLY A 293 -65.37 5.34 -21.88
N PRO A 294 -64.11 5.28 -22.32
CA PRO A 294 -63.03 4.80 -21.47
C PRO A 294 -62.66 5.91 -20.49
N SER A 295 -62.77 5.64 -19.20
CA SER A 295 -62.09 6.44 -18.19
C SER A 295 -60.59 6.37 -18.49
N THR A 296 -60.01 7.47 -18.96
CA THR A 296 -58.56 7.64 -18.96
C THR A 296 -58.04 7.31 -17.56
N PRO A 297 -57.07 6.39 -17.41
CA PRO A 297 -56.46 6.12 -16.12
C PRO A 297 -56.01 7.44 -15.52
N SER A 298 -56.39 7.69 -14.27
CA SER A 298 -55.91 8.83 -13.51
C SER A 298 -54.38 8.88 -13.57
N GLU A 299 -53.80 10.06 -13.55
CA GLU A 299 -52.35 10.27 -13.45
C GLU A 299 -51.74 9.48 -12.28
N ALA A 300 -52.51 9.27 -11.20
CA ALA A 300 -52.13 8.42 -10.07
C ALA A 300 -52.08 6.92 -10.42
N ALA A 301 -52.94 6.45 -11.32
CA ALA A 301 -52.94 5.07 -11.79
C ALA A 301 -51.79 4.80 -12.77
N ILE A 302 -51.42 5.81 -13.57
CA ILE A 302 -50.24 5.75 -14.45
C ILE A 302 -48.97 5.74 -13.58
N ALA A 303 -48.86 6.64 -12.60
CA ALA A 303 -47.73 6.66 -11.67
C ALA A 303 -47.61 5.36 -10.85
N ALA A 304 -48.73 4.76 -10.44
CA ALA A 304 -48.74 3.47 -9.74
C ALA A 304 -48.31 2.31 -10.65
N ALA A 305 -48.69 2.34 -11.94
CA ALA A 305 -48.26 1.37 -12.93
C ALA A 305 -46.77 1.52 -13.27
N GLU A 306 -46.27 2.74 -13.41
CA GLU A 306 -44.84 3.04 -13.60
C GLU A 306 -44.01 2.63 -12.38
N ALA A 307 -44.50 2.87 -11.17
CA ALA A 307 -43.84 2.41 -9.94
C ALA A 307 -43.83 0.88 -9.82
N SER A 308 -44.90 0.22 -10.24
CA SER A 308 -44.98 -1.25 -10.27
C SER A 308 -44.05 -1.85 -11.33
N LEU A 309 -43.94 -1.20 -12.49
CA LEU A 309 -43.01 -1.59 -13.55
C LEU A 309 -41.55 -1.40 -13.10
N ALA A 310 -41.24 -0.30 -12.43
CA ALA A 310 -39.93 -0.05 -11.85
C ALA A 310 -39.57 -1.07 -10.75
N GLN A 311 -40.53 -1.50 -9.93
CA GLN A 311 -40.34 -2.58 -8.96
C GLN A 311 -40.13 -3.94 -9.63
N ALA A 312 -40.85 -4.23 -10.73
CA ALA A 312 -40.66 -5.45 -11.51
C ALA A 312 -39.29 -5.48 -12.20
N GLU A 313 -38.86 -4.39 -12.83
CA GLU A 313 -37.53 -4.25 -13.44
C GLU A 313 -36.39 -4.33 -12.41
N THR A 314 -36.64 -3.89 -11.17
CA THR A 314 -35.67 -4.03 -10.07
C THR A 314 -35.63 -5.46 -9.54
N SER A 315 -36.75 -6.19 -9.58
CA SER A 315 -36.85 -7.59 -9.15
C SER A 315 -36.30 -8.59 -10.17
N GLU A 316 -36.19 -8.19 -11.45
CA GLU A 316 -35.69 -9.04 -12.54
C GLU A 316 -34.20 -8.83 -12.86
N ARG A 317 -33.55 -7.84 -12.23
CA ARG A 317 -32.08 -7.78 -12.23
C ARG A 317 -31.55 -8.94 -11.39
N PRO A 318 -30.65 -9.78 -11.92
CA PRO A 318 -29.98 -10.77 -11.09
C PRO A 318 -29.28 -10.00 -9.98
N ASN A 319 -29.70 -10.22 -8.73
CA ASN A 319 -28.98 -9.73 -7.57
C ASN A 319 -27.68 -10.56 -7.51
N THR A 320 -26.69 -10.16 -8.31
CA THR A 320 -25.38 -10.84 -8.38
C THR A 320 -24.64 -10.78 -7.04
N GLY A 321 -25.19 -10.06 -6.05
CA GLY A 321 -24.54 -9.82 -4.77
C GLY A 321 -23.30 -8.94 -4.88
N VAL A 322 -22.90 -8.52 -6.07
CA VAL A 322 -21.75 -7.66 -6.31
C VAL A 322 -22.24 -6.21 -6.41
N ASP A 323 -21.69 -5.35 -5.56
CA ASP A 323 -21.89 -3.91 -5.63
C ASP A 323 -21.27 -3.38 -6.94
N PRO A 324 -22.07 -2.80 -7.85
CA PRO A 324 -21.58 -2.33 -9.15
C PRO A 324 -20.61 -1.15 -9.04
N ALA A 325 -20.61 -0.40 -7.93
CA ALA A 325 -19.69 0.72 -7.72
C ALA A 325 -18.28 0.26 -7.33
N THR A 326 -18.19 -0.81 -6.54
CA THR A 326 -16.92 -1.31 -5.98
C THR A 326 -16.43 -2.58 -6.66
N GLY A 327 -17.30 -3.32 -7.34
CA GLY A 327 -17.01 -4.65 -7.86
C GLY A 327 -16.79 -5.70 -6.76
N LEU A 328 -17.16 -5.39 -5.52
CA LEU A 328 -17.04 -6.26 -4.36
C LEU A 328 -18.39 -6.88 -4.01
N LEU A 329 -18.38 -8.05 -3.37
CA LEU A 329 -19.57 -8.60 -2.75
C LEU A 329 -20.15 -7.63 -1.71
N SER A 330 -21.48 -7.53 -1.68
CA SER A 330 -22.23 -6.90 -0.60
C SER A 330 -22.02 -7.68 0.70
N ASN A 331 -22.39 -7.09 1.84
CA ASN A 331 -22.27 -7.77 3.13
C ASN A 331 -23.02 -9.11 3.14
N ASP A 332 -24.26 -9.13 2.67
CA ASP A 332 -25.10 -10.34 2.64
C ASP A 332 -24.53 -11.39 1.68
N ALA A 333 -24.04 -10.98 0.51
CA ALA A 333 -23.44 -11.90 -0.46
C ALA A 333 -22.10 -12.46 0.02
N ALA A 334 -21.29 -11.64 0.68
CA ALA A 334 -20.03 -12.08 1.30
C ALA A 334 -20.30 -13.06 2.44
N GLN A 335 -21.32 -12.80 3.27
CA GLN A 335 -21.72 -13.71 4.34
C GLN A 335 -22.22 -15.04 3.78
N ALA A 336 -23.11 -15.02 2.79
CA ALA A 336 -23.61 -16.24 2.15
C ALA A 336 -22.49 -17.05 1.47
N ALA A 337 -21.49 -16.38 0.88
CA ALA A 337 -20.32 -17.05 0.30
C ALA A 337 -19.47 -17.75 1.38
N VAL A 338 -19.31 -17.15 2.56
CA VAL A 338 -18.60 -17.75 3.69
C VAL A 338 -19.37 -18.94 4.27
N GLU A 339 -20.69 -18.82 4.45
CA GLU A 339 -21.54 -19.88 4.99
C GLU A 339 -21.65 -21.10 4.06
N SER A 340 -21.59 -20.89 2.75
CA SER A 340 -21.62 -21.96 1.75
C SER A 340 -20.26 -22.57 1.42
N ALA A 341 -19.19 -22.10 2.07
CA ALA A 341 -17.84 -22.55 1.79
C ALA A 341 -17.58 -23.97 2.31
N GLU A 342 -16.89 -24.78 1.51
CA GLU A 342 -16.48 -26.12 1.91
C GLU A 342 -15.54 -26.07 3.14
N PRO A 343 -15.65 -27.02 4.08
CA PRO A 343 -14.73 -27.12 5.20
C PRO A 343 -13.26 -27.16 4.76
N THR A 344 -12.36 -26.64 5.58
CA THR A 344 -10.89 -26.56 5.32
C THR A 344 -10.44 -25.56 4.25
N THR A 345 -11.36 -24.83 3.62
CA THR A 345 -11.03 -23.74 2.69
C THR A 345 -10.70 -22.44 3.45
N ALA A 346 -9.94 -21.55 2.80
CA ALA A 346 -9.70 -20.21 3.32
C ALA A 346 -10.99 -19.38 3.41
N LEU A 347 -11.98 -19.66 2.56
CA LEU A 347 -13.27 -18.98 2.58
C LEU A 347 -14.09 -19.40 3.81
N ALA A 348 -14.08 -20.69 4.17
CA ALA A 348 -14.69 -21.15 5.41
C ALA A 348 -13.97 -20.56 6.64
N ALA A 349 -12.63 -20.56 6.64
CA ALA A 349 -11.83 -19.98 7.72
C ALA A 349 -12.07 -18.48 7.94
N LEU A 350 -12.56 -17.75 6.93
CA LEU A 350 -12.94 -16.34 7.06
C LEU A 350 -14.08 -16.13 8.07
N ALA A 351 -14.89 -17.16 8.35
CA ALA A 351 -15.93 -17.12 9.38
C ALA A 351 -15.36 -16.88 10.79
N ALA A 352 -14.16 -17.41 11.08
CA ALA A 352 -13.52 -17.27 12.39
C ALA A 352 -12.88 -15.90 12.63
N VAL A 353 -12.73 -15.06 11.61
CA VAL A 353 -12.13 -13.73 11.78
C VAL A 353 -13.22 -12.72 12.14
N GLU A 354 -13.07 -12.14 13.33
CA GLU A 354 -14.00 -11.14 13.85
C GLU A 354 -14.04 -9.88 12.97
N VAL A 355 -15.23 -9.28 12.85
CA VAL A 355 -15.43 -8.04 12.12
C VAL A 355 -15.65 -6.88 13.09
N GLN A 356 -14.78 -5.87 13.05
CA GLN A 356 -14.95 -4.61 13.78
C GLN A 356 -14.40 -3.41 12.99
N GLY A 357 -14.69 -2.20 13.46
CA GLY A 357 -14.09 -0.97 12.93
C GLY A 357 -12.57 -0.88 13.16
N ARG A 358 -11.89 0.06 12.49
CA ARG A 358 -10.48 0.35 12.77
C ARG A 358 -10.35 1.08 14.11
N ALA A 359 -9.48 0.58 15.00
CA ALA A 359 -9.07 1.34 16.17
C ALA A 359 -8.13 2.50 15.77
N PRO A 360 -7.97 3.53 16.62
CA PRO A 360 -7.05 4.63 16.37
C PRO A 360 -5.61 4.14 16.17
N ARG A 361 -4.83 4.83 15.32
CA ARG A 361 -3.39 4.56 15.15
C ARG A 361 -2.52 5.16 16.26
N THR A 362 -3.13 5.85 17.23
CA THR A 362 -2.41 6.54 18.32
C THR A 362 -1.50 5.57 19.06
N GLY A 363 -0.28 6.03 19.39
CA GLY A 363 0.71 5.23 20.11
C GLY A 363 1.41 4.14 19.27
N TYR A 364 1.09 4.01 17.98
CA TYR A 364 1.82 3.10 17.11
C TYR A 364 3.26 3.57 16.90
N ASP A 365 4.19 2.69 17.21
CA ASP A 365 5.57 2.73 16.75
C ASP A 365 5.94 1.33 16.25
N ARG A 366 6.66 1.26 15.14
CA ARG A 366 7.10 -0.01 14.55
C ARG A 366 8.04 -0.75 15.51
N ASP A 367 8.84 -0.04 16.28
CA ASP A 367 9.83 -0.61 17.19
C ASP A 367 9.15 -1.35 18.37
N LEU A 368 7.84 -1.15 18.57
CA LEU A 368 7.02 -1.95 19.49
C LEU A 368 6.82 -3.41 19.06
N PHE A 369 7.16 -3.75 17.81
CA PHE A 369 7.16 -5.13 17.29
C PHE A 369 8.55 -5.78 17.38
N GLY A 370 9.46 -5.20 18.18
CA GLY A 370 10.80 -5.71 18.44
C GLY A 370 11.90 -4.98 17.66
N ASP A 371 13.15 -5.31 17.99
CA ASP A 371 14.37 -4.66 17.46
C ASP A 371 14.72 -5.11 16.03
N GLY A 372 13.72 -5.15 15.14
CA GLY A 372 13.87 -5.59 13.75
C GLY A 372 13.76 -7.11 13.58
N TRP A 373 14.68 -7.69 12.81
CA TRP A 373 14.70 -9.11 12.49
C TRP A 373 15.45 -9.87 13.58
N VAL A 374 14.74 -10.74 14.30
CA VAL A 374 15.33 -11.57 15.34
C VAL A 374 15.40 -13.03 14.89
N ASP A 375 16.25 -13.81 15.53
CA ASP A 375 16.36 -15.25 15.35
C ASP A 375 15.33 -15.94 16.26
N VAL A 376 14.11 -16.14 15.75
CA VAL A 376 12.99 -16.69 16.54
C VAL A 376 13.09 -18.19 16.76
N ASP A 377 13.66 -18.93 15.81
CA ASP A 377 13.79 -20.39 15.86
C ASP A 377 15.14 -20.86 16.44
N ARG A 378 16.05 -19.90 16.72
CA ARG A 378 17.39 -20.08 17.29
C ARG A 378 18.29 -20.91 16.38
N ASN A 379 18.07 -20.84 15.07
CA ASN A 379 18.89 -21.54 14.07
C ASN A 379 20.24 -20.82 13.80
N GLY A 380 20.39 -19.58 14.29
CA GLY A 380 21.58 -18.73 14.14
C GLY A 380 21.48 -17.70 13.00
N CYS A 381 20.36 -17.63 12.31
CA CYS A 381 20.04 -16.69 11.23
C CYS A 381 18.97 -15.70 11.71
N ASP A 382 19.03 -14.46 11.22
CA ASP A 382 17.91 -13.55 11.44
C ASP A 382 16.73 -13.91 10.53
N THR A 383 15.51 -13.62 10.99
CA THR A 383 14.28 -13.94 10.24
C THR A 383 14.32 -13.43 8.80
N ARG A 384 14.91 -12.25 8.52
CA ARG A 384 15.01 -11.76 7.13
C ARG A 384 15.77 -12.74 6.25
N ASN A 385 16.88 -13.26 6.74
CA ASN A 385 17.68 -14.22 6.01
C ASN A 385 16.98 -15.57 5.87
N ASP A 386 16.21 -16.00 6.87
CA ASP A 386 15.38 -17.20 6.76
C ASP A 386 14.34 -17.06 5.64
N ILE A 387 13.64 -15.92 5.57
CA ILE A 387 12.65 -15.66 4.52
C ILE A 387 13.32 -15.56 3.14
N LEU A 388 14.48 -14.91 3.03
CA LEU A 388 15.22 -14.87 1.77
C LEU A 388 15.67 -16.27 1.33
N ALA A 389 16.17 -17.10 2.24
CA ALA A 389 16.59 -18.46 1.93
C ALA A 389 15.40 -19.35 1.56
N ARG A 390 14.22 -19.12 2.15
CA ARG A 390 12.98 -19.84 1.84
C ARG A 390 12.42 -19.48 0.45
N ASP A 391 12.41 -18.18 0.12
CA ASP A 391 11.64 -17.65 -1.02
C ASP A 391 12.49 -17.45 -2.28
N LEU A 392 13.82 -17.37 -2.16
CA LEU A 392 14.72 -17.28 -3.30
C LEU A 392 15.09 -18.67 -3.84
N THR A 393 15.54 -18.69 -5.08
CA THR A 393 16.15 -19.86 -5.72
C THR A 393 17.55 -19.52 -6.23
N GLY A 394 18.44 -20.51 -6.23
CA GLY A 394 19.82 -20.32 -6.71
C GLY A 394 20.62 -19.37 -5.81
N GLU A 395 20.32 -19.41 -4.52
CA GLU A 395 20.90 -18.55 -3.52
C GLU A 395 22.38 -18.83 -3.27
N THR A 396 23.12 -17.78 -2.95
CA THR A 396 24.50 -17.89 -2.46
C THR A 396 24.59 -17.27 -1.08
N PHE A 397 25.49 -17.80 -0.25
CA PHE A 397 25.63 -17.38 1.13
C PHE A 397 27.01 -16.82 1.41
N LYS A 398 27.08 -15.90 2.38
CA LYS A 398 28.35 -15.37 2.86
C LYS A 398 29.15 -16.49 3.52
N PRO A 399 30.41 -16.73 3.10
CA PRO A 399 31.28 -17.70 3.74
C PRO A 399 31.42 -17.44 5.25
N GLY A 400 31.49 -18.52 6.03
CA GLY A 400 31.61 -18.45 7.49
C GLY A 400 30.32 -18.13 8.24
N THR A 401 29.16 -18.02 7.55
CA THR A 401 27.86 -17.73 8.19
C THR A 401 26.96 -18.97 8.32
N ARG A 402 27.46 -20.17 8.05
CA ARG A 402 26.68 -21.43 8.07
C ARG A 402 25.40 -21.35 7.23
N ASN A 403 25.50 -20.77 6.03
CA ASN A 403 24.38 -20.54 5.12
C ASN A 403 23.27 -19.64 5.68
N CYS A 404 23.59 -18.71 6.59
CA CYS A 404 22.61 -17.72 7.03
C CYS A 404 22.56 -16.50 6.11
N VAL A 405 23.69 -15.82 5.88
CA VAL A 405 23.63 -14.50 5.24
C VAL A 405 23.51 -14.67 3.73
N VAL A 406 22.30 -14.52 3.20
CA VAL A 406 22.03 -14.60 1.76
C VAL A 406 22.66 -13.41 1.03
N LEU A 407 23.48 -13.69 0.02
CA LEU A 407 24.17 -12.70 -0.81
C LEU A 407 23.51 -12.50 -2.17
N THR A 408 23.01 -13.57 -2.79
CA THR A 408 22.30 -13.50 -4.08
C THR A 408 21.18 -14.53 -4.13
N GLY A 409 20.31 -14.42 -5.12
CA GLY A 409 19.30 -15.42 -5.47
C GLY A 409 18.36 -14.87 -6.54
N THR A 410 17.38 -15.65 -6.97
CA THR A 410 16.32 -15.20 -7.87
C THR A 410 14.97 -15.39 -7.20
N LEU A 411 14.24 -14.30 -7.03
CA LEU A 411 12.88 -14.28 -6.52
C LEU A 411 11.91 -14.51 -7.67
N ALA A 412 11.06 -15.53 -7.57
CA ALA A 412 9.82 -15.58 -8.36
C ALA A 412 8.76 -14.75 -7.62
N ASP A 413 8.72 -13.44 -7.89
CA ASP A 413 7.98 -12.49 -7.06
C ASP A 413 6.47 -12.73 -7.16
N PRO A 414 5.80 -13.05 -6.04
CA PRO A 414 4.38 -13.35 -6.07
C PRO A 414 3.53 -12.11 -6.40
N TYR A 415 3.99 -10.90 -6.07
CA TYR A 415 3.17 -9.68 -6.19
C TYR A 415 3.09 -9.13 -7.62
N SER A 416 4.20 -9.15 -8.35
CA SER A 416 4.29 -8.70 -9.74
C SER A 416 4.18 -9.85 -10.74
N GLY A 417 4.44 -11.10 -10.33
CA GLY A 417 4.55 -12.25 -11.23
C GLY A 417 5.84 -12.28 -12.05
N ARG A 418 6.83 -11.43 -11.72
CA ARG A 418 8.12 -11.32 -12.42
C ARG A 418 9.19 -12.10 -11.68
N SER A 419 10.27 -12.45 -12.38
CA SER A 419 11.51 -12.89 -11.75
C SER A 419 12.41 -11.70 -11.44
N ILE A 420 12.88 -11.58 -10.20
CA ILE A 420 13.75 -10.50 -9.73
C ILE A 420 15.05 -11.10 -9.23
N ALA A 421 16.18 -10.67 -9.80
CA ALA A 421 17.49 -11.06 -9.30
C ALA A 421 17.78 -10.29 -8.01
N PHE A 422 17.93 -11.01 -6.91
CA PHE A 422 18.39 -10.45 -5.65
C PHE A 422 19.92 -10.43 -5.62
N THR A 423 20.49 -9.28 -5.28
CA THR A 423 21.88 -9.15 -4.89
C THR A 423 21.92 -8.28 -3.64
N ARG A 424 22.59 -8.75 -2.59
CA ARG A 424 22.77 -7.97 -1.37
C ARG A 424 23.70 -6.78 -1.69
N GLY A 425 23.16 -5.58 -1.55
CA GLY A 425 23.86 -4.33 -1.82
C GLY A 425 23.02 -3.12 -1.42
N GLN A 426 23.63 -1.94 -1.28
CA GLN A 426 22.89 -0.73 -0.90
C GLN A 426 21.86 -0.31 -1.96
N ASP A 427 22.11 -0.60 -3.24
CA ASP A 427 21.23 -0.19 -4.34
C ASP A 427 20.25 -1.28 -4.80
N THR A 428 20.49 -2.54 -4.44
CA THR A 428 19.77 -3.72 -4.96
C THR A 428 19.01 -4.50 -3.90
N SER A 429 19.32 -4.30 -2.61
CA SER A 429 18.57 -4.97 -1.53
C SER A 429 17.16 -4.43 -1.38
N ASP A 430 16.91 -3.20 -1.84
CA ASP A 430 15.58 -2.59 -1.77
C ASP A 430 14.67 -3.05 -2.92
N ASP A 431 15.21 -3.71 -3.95
CA ASP A 431 14.43 -4.34 -5.03
C ASP A 431 13.66 -5.57 -4.52
N VAL A 432 14.19 -6.25 -3.50
CA VAL A 432 13.53 -7.37 -2.80
C VAL A 432 13.40 -7.06 -1.31
N GLN A 433 12.18 -6.80 -0.88
CA GLN A 433 11.85 -6.52 0.51
C GLN A 433 11.15 -7.70 1.15
N ILE A 434 11.19 -7.77 2.48
CA ILE A 434 10.34 -8.70 3.23
C ILE A 434 9.09 -7.94 3.63
N ASP A 435 7.95 -8.31 3.06
CA ASP A 435 6.65 -7.75 3.40
C ASP A 435 6.05 -8.45 4.62
N HIS A 436 5.36 -7.66 5.43
CA HIS A 436 4.40 -8.13 6.41
C HIS A 436 3.03 -8.21 5.71
N VAL A 437 2.61 -9.41 5.31
CA VAL A 437 1.39 -9.65 4.50
C VAL A 437 0.17 -8.99 5.13
N VAL A 438 0.04 -9.09 6.46
CA VAL A 438 -0.71 -8.18 7.30
C VAL A 438 0.26 -7.16 7.90
N ALA A 439 0.16 -5.90 7.46
CA ALA A 439 1.09 -4.84 7.85
C ALA A 439 1.06 -4.58 9.38
N LEU A 440 2.21 -4.28 9.98
CA LEU A 440 2.32 -4.06 11.41
C LEU A 440 1.40 -2.95 11.94
N SER A 441 1.25 -1.85 11.18
CA SER A 441 0.33 -0.80 11.58
C SER A 441 -1.14 -1.13 11.35
N ASP A 442 -1.44 -2.01 10.40
CA ASP A 442 -2.81 -2.49 10.21
C ASP A 442 -3.20 -3.39 11.38
N ALA A 443 -2.30 -4.32 11.76
CA ALA A 443 -2.45 -5.16 12.94
C ALA A 443 -2.62 -4.33 14.22
N TRP A 444 -1.85 -3.25 14.39
CA TRP A 444 -2.01 -2.32 15.53
C TRP A 444 -3.44 -1.81 15.64
N GLN A 445 -4.03 -1.34 14.54
CA GLN A 445 -5.39 -0.82 14.50
C GLN A 445 -6.48 -1.91 14.54
N LYS A 446 -6.07 -3.19 14.53
CA LYS A 446 -6.96 -4.34 14.42
C LYS A 446 -6.70 -5.43 15.48
N GLY A 447 -6.10 -5.05 16.61
CA GLY A 447 -5.97 -5.89 17.81
C GLY A 447 -4.60 -5.89 18.47
N ALA A 448 -3.53 -5.62 17.72
CA ALA A 448 -2.18 -5.72 18.26
C ALA A 448 -1.81 -4.62 19.29
N GLN A 449 -2.65 -3.58 19.43
CA GLN A 449 -2.55 -2.58 20.51
C GLN A 449 -2.59 -3.20 21.91
N GLY A 450 -3.42 -4.23 22.11
CA GLY A 450 -3.60 -4.88 23.41
C GLY A 450 -2.57 -5.97 23.71
N TRP A 451 -1.65 -6.26 22.78
CA TRP A 451 -0.70 -7.36 22.94
C TRP A 451 0.51 -6.98 23.78
N ASP A 452 1.03 -7.97 24.50
CA ASP A 452 2.36 -7.86 25.09
C ASP A 452 3.45 -7.74 24.00
N THR A 453 4.66 -7.34 24.40
CA THR A 453 5.79 -7.17 23.48
C THR A 453 6.20 -8.50 22.84
N ALA A 454 6.03 -9.63 23.53
CA ALA A 454 6.43 -10.94 23.02
C ALA A 454 5.53 -11.40 21.85
N LYS A 455 4.20 -11.24 21.95
CA LYS A 455 3.25 -11.55 20.88
C LYS A 455 3.46 -10.63 19.68
N ARG A 456 3.72 -9.32 19.90
CA ARG A 456 4.09 -8.39 18.82
C ARG A 456 5.39 -8.78 18.12
N THR A 457 6.42 -9.15 18.88
CA THR A 457 7.71 -9.58 18.32
C THR A 457 7.57 -10.87 17.52
N ARG A 458 6.78 -11.85 18.01
CA ARG A 458 6.45 -13.07 17.27
C ARG A 458 5.73 -12.74 15.96
N PHE A 459 4.67 -11.92 16.01
CA PHE A 459 3.94 -11.50 14.82
C PHE A 459 4.82 -10.81 13.78
N GLY A 460 5.76 -9.97 14.22
CA GLY A 460 6.70 -9.27 13.35
C GLY A 460 7.75 -10.17 12.70
N ASN A 461 7.96 -11.38 13.21
CA ASN A 461 9.00 -12.32 12.77
C ASN A 461 8.42 -13.68 12.33
N ASP A 462 7.10 -13.81 12.21
CA ASP A 462 6.46 -15.07 11.85
C ASP A 462 6.51 -15.31 10.33
N PRO A 463 7.12 -16.41 9.85
CA PRO A 463 7.14 -16.75 8.43
C PRO A 463 5.76 -16.85 7.77
N LEU A 464 4.69 -17.11 8.53
CA LEU A 464 3.31 -17.08 8.04
C LEU A 464 2.92 -15.67 7.57
N ASN A 465 3.37 -14.63 8.28
CA ASN A 465 3.10 -13.24 7.95
C ASN A 465 4.17 -12.59 7.05
N LEU A 466 5.22 -13.33 6.67
CA LEU A 466 6.36 -12.78 5.92
C LEU A 466 6.53 -13.39 4.53
N LEU A 467 6.84 -12.53 3.54
CA LEU A 467 7.17 -12.92 2.16
C LEU A 467 8.28 -12.03 1.61
N ALA A 468 9.24 -12.62 0.89
CA ALA A 468 10.11 -11.84 0.01
C ALA A 468 9.32 -11.42 -1.24
N VAL A 469 9.31 -10.12 -1.53
CA VAL A 469 8.50 -9.52 -2.60
C VAL A 469 9.21 -8.34 -3.28
N ASP A 470 8.69 -7.91 -4.42
CA ASP A 470 9.07 -6.66 -5.10
C ASP A 470 8.96 -5.44 -4.17
N GLY A 471 10.08 -4.76 -3.94
CA GLY A 471 10.16 -3.62 -3.02
C GLY A 471 9.27 -2.42 -3.39
N PRO A 472 9.23 -1.98 -4.66
CA PRO A 472 8.30 -0.95 -5.09
C PRO A 472 6.82 -1.29 -4.85
N LEU A 473 6.39 -2.53 -5.13
CA LEU A 473 5.01 -2.97 -4.84
C LEU A 473 4.74 -3.05 -3.34
N ASN A 474 5.70 -3.51 -2.54
CA ASN A 474 5.59 -3.48 -1.08
C ASN A 474 5.43 -2.04 -0.54
N SER A 475 6.21 -1.11 -1.09
CA SER A 475 6.12 0.31 -0.75
C SER A 475 4.78 0.91 -1.19
N GLN A 476 4.22 0.46 -2.31
CA GLN A 476 2.89 0.86 -2.77
C GLN A 476 1.77 0.30 -1.87
N LYS A 477 1.90 -0.95 -1.41
CA LYS A 477 0.99 -1.57 -0.45
C LYS A 477 0.95 -0.78 0.86
N GLY A 478 2.12 -0.43 1.40
CA GLY A 478 2.23 0.29 2.66
C GLY A 478 1.49 -0.41 3.80
N ASP A 479 0.65 0.33 4.52
CA ASP A 479 -0.19 -0.18 5.60
C ASP A 479 -1.61 -0.60 5.13
N GLY A 480 -1.81 -0.78 3.83
CA GLY A 480 -3.10 -1.14 3.23
C GLY A 480 -3.52 -2.59 3.54
N ASP A 481 -4.82 -2.79 3.79
CA ASP A 481 -5.47 -4.11 3.87
C ASP A 481 -5.99 -4.57 2.49
N ALA A 482 -6.62 -5.75 2.42
CA ALA A 482 -7.15 -6.30 1.16
C ALA A 482 -8.21 -5.42 0.48
N ALA A 483 -8.93 -4.58 1.23
CA ALA A 483 -9.85 -3.60 0.65
C ALA A 483 -9.12 -2.40 0.01
N THR A 484 -7.92 -2.09 0.49
CA THR A 484 -7.12 -0.95 0.03
C THR A 484 -6.17 -1.33 -1.10
N TRP A 485 -5.57 -2.51 -1.02
CA TRP A 485 -4.54 -2.95 -1.96
C TRP A 485 -4.56 -4.48 -2.13
N LEU A 486 -4.52 -4.92 -3.39
CA LEU A 486 -4.31 -6.30 -3.78
C LEU A 486 -3.13 -6.37 -4.76
N PRO A 487 -2.34 -7.46 -4.74
CA PRO A 487 -1.27 -7.66 -5.70
C PRO A 487 -1.74 -7.45 -7.16
N PRO A 488 -0.96 -6.74 -8.00
CA PRO A 488 -1.26 -6.62 -9.43
C PRO A 488 -1.29 -7.97 -10.13
N ASN A 489 -0.47 -8.93 -9.69
CA ASN A 489 -0.52 -10.30 -10.15
C ASN A 489 -1.82 -10.98 -9.69
N ARG A 490 -2.82 -11.00 -10.56
CA ARG A 490 -4.16 -11.51 -10.23
C ARG A 490 -4.16 -12.99 -9.85
N SER A 491 -3.30 -13.80 -10.46
CA SER A 491 -3.25 -15.25 -10.15
C SER A 491 -2.76 -15.54 -8.74
N TYR A 492 -2.09 -14.59 -8.08
CA TYR A 492 -1.60 -14.74 -6.71
C TYR A 492 -2.59 -14.22 -5.65
N ARG A 493 -3.70 -13.57 -6.05
CA ARG A 493 -4.62 -12.93 -5.09
C ARG A 493 -5.27 -13.92 -4.13
N CYS A 494 -5.60 -15.13 -4.59
CA CYS A 494 -6.17 -16.18 -3.76
C CYS A 494 -5.21 -16.61 -2.64
N PRO A 495 -3.97 -17.06 -2.94
CA PRO A 495 -2.97 -17.33 -1.90
C PRO A 495 -2.69 -16.14 -0.97
N TYR A 496 -2.70 -14.91 -1.51
CA TYR A 496 -2.46 -13.70 -0.72
C TYR A 496 -3.54 -13.48 0.34
N VAL A 497 -4.82 -13.49 -0.04
CA VAL A 497 -5.90 -13.27 0.93
C VAL A 497 -6.11 -14.48 1.84
N ALA A 498 -5.89 -15.70 1.36
CA ALA A 498 -5.90 -16.90 2.20
C ALA A 498 -4.85 -16.81 3.32
N ARG A 499 -3.65 -16.30 3.01
CA ARG A 499 -2.62 -16.04 4.00
C ARG A 499 -3.02 -14.93 4.98
N GLN A 500 -3.68 -13.86 4.53
CA GLN A 500 -4.20 -12.84 5.45
C GLN A 500 -5.23 -13.41 6.43
N VAL A 501 -6.14 -14.26 5.96
CA VAL A 501 -7.11 -14.98 6.83
C VAL A 501 -6.37 -15.83 7.85
N ALA A 502 -5.40 -16.64 7.40
CA ALA A 502 -4.59 -17.47 8.29
C ALA A 502 -3.86 -16.66 9.37
N VAL A 503 -3.21 -15.56 8.99
CA VAL A 503 -2.52 -14.66 9.94
C VAL A 503 -3.51 -14.08 10.94
N LYS A 504 -4.64 -13.55 10.47
CA LYS A 504 -5.62 -12.89 11.35
C LYS A 504 -6.27 -13.86 12.32
N ALA A 505 -6.63 -15.05 11.86
CA ALA A 505 -7.14 -16.13 12.69
C ALA A 505 -6.09 -16.61 13.73
N THR A 506 -4.83 -16.80 13.32
CA THR A 506 -3.76 -17.27 14.23
C THR A 506 -3.45 -16.28 15.35
N TYR A 507 -3.60 -14.98 15.08
CA TYR A 507 -3.20 -13.93 16.01
C TYR A 507 -4.37 -13.25 16.73
N ASP A 508 -5.61 -13.66 16.48
CA ASP A 508 -6.82 -13.01 17.00
C ASP A 508 -6.92 -11.53 16.59
N LEU A 509 -6.59 -11.25 15.32
CA LEU A 509 -6.78 -9.91 14.74
C LEU A 509 -8.14 -9.84 14.07
N TRP A 510 -8.88 -8.76 14.28
CA TRP A 510 -10.11 -8.52 13.54
C TRP A 510 -9.84 -7.92 12.14
N MET A 511 -10.89 -7.83 11.34
CA MET A 511 -10.89 -7.09 10.08
C MET A 511 -12.08 -6.15 9.99
N THR A 512 -12.00 -5.19 9.07
CA THR A 512 -13.17 -4.36 8.77
C THR A 512 -14.15 -5.11 7.87
N GLN A 513 -15.42 -4.69 7.86
CA GLN A 513 -16.40 -5.27 6.94
C GLN A 513 -15.96 -5.13 5.47
N ALA A 514 -15.38 -3.98 5.09
CA ALA A 514 -14.87 -3.76 3.75
C ALA A 514 -13.74 -4.73 3.40
N GLU A 515 -12.84 -5.01 4.34
CA GLU A 515 -11.76 -6.00 4.18
C GLU A 515 -12.34 -7.42 4.04
N LYS A 516 -13.31 -7.80 4.88
CA LYS A 516 -13.98 -9.10 4.79
C LYS A 516 -14.66 -9.30 3.43
N ASN A 517 -15.39 -8.29 2.94
CA ASN A 517 -16.02 -8.34 1.63
C ASN A 517 -14.99 -8.44 0.49
N ALA A 518 -13.88 -7.71 0.58
CA ALA A 518 -12.81 -7.77 -0.41
C ALA A 518 -12.17 -9.16 -0.46
N ILE A 519 -11.87 -9.76 0.70
CA ILE A 519 -11.33 -11.12 0.81
C ILE A 519 -12.34 -12.14 0.27
N ALA A 520 -13.61 -12.06 0.69
CA ALA A 520 -14.67 -12.95 0.22
C ALA A 520 -14.86 -12.85 -1.30
N THR A 521 -14.79 -11.65 -1.87
CA THR A 521 -14.88 -11.44 -3.33
C THR A 521 -13.76 -12.16 -4.07
N VAL A 522 -12.53 -12.08 -3.57
CA VAL A 522 -11.39 -12.78 -4.17
C VAL A 522 -11.58 -14.29 -4.03
N LEU A 523 -11.89 -14.77 -2.82
CA LEU A 523 -12.04 -16.20 -2.55
C LEU A 523 -13.24 -16.85 -3.25
N ALA A 524 -14.31 -16.10 -3.52
CA ALA A 524 -15.43 -16.58 -4.33
C ALA A 524 -15.01 -16.96 -5.77
N SER A 525 -13.92 -16.37 -6.29
CA SER A 525 -13.36 -16.75 -7.59
C SER A 525 -12.46 -18.00 -7.54
N CYS A 526 -12.13 -18.48 -6.34
CA CYS A 526 -11.25 -19.61 -6.06
C CYS A 526 -11.72 -20.34 -4.77
N PRO A 527 -12.94 -20.88 -4.75
CA PRO A 527 -13.60 -21.36 -3.53
C PRO A 527 -12.87 -22.50 -2.83
N ASN A 528 -12.00 -23.22 -3.55
CA ASN A 528 -11.22 -24.34 -3.03
C ASN A 528 -9.81 -23.92 -2.54
N GLU A 529 -9.49 -22.63 -2.50
CA GLU A 529 -8.19 -22.15 -2.02
C GLU A 529 -7.99 -22.57 -0.55
N PRO A 530 -6.94 -23.34 -0.23
CA PRO A 530 -6.67 -23.75 1.14
C PRO A 530 -5.99 -22.62 1.93
N LEU A 531 -6.00 -22.71 3.26
CA LEU A 531 -5.07 -21.93 4.07
C LEU A 531 -3.62 -22.38 3.80
N PRO A 532 -2.61 -21.51 4.04
CA PRO A 532 -1.21 -21.93 4.04
C PRO A 532 -0.96 -23.16 4.92
N ALA A 533 -0.15 -24.08 4.43
CA ALA A 533 0.09 -25.37 5.07
C ALA A 533 0.50 -25.22 6.55
N GLY A 534 -0.10 -26.05 7.42
CA GLY A 534 0.18 -26.08 8.85
C GLY A 534 -0.69 -25.16 9.71
N VAL A 535 -1.54 -24.33 9.11
CA VAL A 535 -2.54 -23.54 9.83
C VAL A 535 -3.85 -24.30 9.91
N VAL A 536 -4.32 -24.55 11.13
CA VAL A 536 -5.66 -25.10 11.41
C VAL A 536 -6.44 -24.00 12.12
N VAL A 537 -7.63 -23.67 11.61
CA VAL A 537 -8.54 -22.71 12.21
C VAL A 537 -9.77 -23.49 12.66
N ASP A 538 -9.97 -23.54 13.96
CA ASP A 538 -11.17 -24.13 14.53
C ASP A 538 -12.33 -23.16 14.34
N LEU A 539 -13.32 -23.57 13.54
CA LEU A 539 -14.55 -22.82 13.42
C LEU A 539 -15.39 -23.10 14.68
N PRO A 540 -15.94 -22.08 15.35
CA PRO A 540 -16.91 -22.32 16.40
C PRO A 540 -18.05 -23.15 15.82
N GLU A 541 -18.32 -24.29 16.45
CA GLU A 541 -19.40 -25.18 16.06
C GLU A 541 -20.70 -24.38 16.13
N GLU A 542 -21.44 -24.29 15.01
CA GLU A 542 -22.76 -23.67 15.02
C GLU A 542 -23.59 -24.40 16.08
N GLU A 543 -23.93 -23.72 17.18
CA GLU A 543 -24.91 -24.27 18.10
C GLU A 543 -26.16 -24.61 17.27
N PRO A 544 -26.65 -25.86 17.31
CA PRO A 544 -27.78 -26.26 16.49
C PRO A 544 -28.91 -25.31 16.82
N THR A 545 -29.32 -24.50 15.82
CA THR A 545 -30.52 -23.69 15.95
C THR A 545 -31.63 -24.65 16.38
N PRO A 546 -32.32 -24.40 17.50
CA PRO A 546 -33.39 -25.27 17.92
C PRO A 546 -34.36 -25.35 16.74
N SER A 547 -34.56 -26.56 16.22
CA SER A 547 -35.58 -26.80 15.19
C SER A 547 -36.84 -26.07 15.63
N PRO A 548 -37.50 -25.28 14.76
CA PRO A 548 -38.75 -24.65 15.12
C PRO A 548 -39.65 -25.78 15.64
N THR A 549 -40.00 -25.71 16.92
CA THR A 549 -40.98 -26.61 17.51
C THR A 549 -42.17 -26.57 16.56
N PRO A 550 -42.63 -27.72 16.01
CA PRO A 550 -43.80 -27.71 15.16
C PRO A 550 -44.90 -27.01 15.94
N ASP A 551 -45.40 -25.91 15.37
CA ASP A 551 -46.52 -25.16 15.92
C ASP A 551 -47.60 -26.20 16.25
N PRO A 552 -48.00 -26.36 17.54
CA PRO A 552 -49.03 -27.32 17.88
C PRO A 552 -50.26 -26.91 17.08
N GLY A 553 -50.58 -27.71 16.07
CA GLY A 553 -51.68 -27.44 15.16
C GLY A 553 -52.94 -27.07 15.95
N PRO A 554 -53.83 -26.24 15.38
CA PRO A 554 -54.94 -25.65 16.11
C PRO A 554 -55.70 -26.73 16.88
N VAL A 555 -55.62 -26.64 18.22
CA VAL A 555 -56.38 -27.51 19.11
C VAL A 555 -57.85 -27.22 18.85
N LEU A 556 -58.54 -28.17 18.23
CA LEU A 556 -59.99 -28.16 18.09
C LEU A 556 -60.59 -28.28 19.48
N VAL A 557 -60.89 -27.13 20.10
CA VAL A 557 -61.73 -27.06 21.29
C VAL A 557 -63.15 -27.50 20.91
N PRO A 558 -63.74 -28.50 21.58
CA PRO A 558 -65.14 -28.85 21.36
C PRO A 558 -66.03 -27.69 21.81
N VAL A 559 -66.87 -27.22 20.89
CA VAL A 559 -67.89 -26.21 21.16
C VAL A 559 -68.93 -26.81 22.12
N PRO A 560 -69.20 -26.20 23.29
CA PRO A 560 -70.31 -26.61 24.14
C PRO A 560 -71.65 -26.31 23.43
N VAL A 561 -72.52 -27.32 23.40
CA VAL A 561 -73.87 -27.20 22.85
C VAL A 561 -74.76 -26.61 23.94
N ASP A 562 -75.13 -25.32 23.81
CA ASP A 562 -76.11 -24.69 24.71
C ASP A 562 -77.56 -25.10 24.33
N PRO A 563 -78.45 -25.29 25.34
CA PRO A 563 -79.84 -25.66 25.14
C PRO A 563 -80.71 -24.46 24.66
N PRO A 564 -81.91 -24.71 24.11
CA PRO A 564 -82.76 -23.66 23.55
C PRO A 564 -83.66 -23.06 24.62
N ASP A 565 -83.76 -21.73 24.67
CA ASP A 565 -84.89 -21.04 25.30
C ASP A 565 -85.07 -19.61 24.72
N PRO A 566 -86.17 -18.89 24.96
CA PRO A 566 -87.07 -18.50 23.88
C PRO A 566 -87.31 -16.98 23.80
N ASP A 567 -88.03 -16.62 22.75
CA ASP A 567 -88.87 -15.43 22.62
C ASP A 567 -88.19 -14.05 22.36
N PRO A 568 -88.59 -13.32 21.29
CA PRO A 568 -87.88 -12.17 20.79
C PRO A 568 -88.47 -10.88 21.35
N ARG A 569 -87.83 -10.29 22.36
CA ARG A 569 -88.06 -8.88 22.69
C ARG A 569 -87.05 -8.01 21.94
N ARG A 570 -87.58 -7.18 21.03
CA ARG A 570 -86.84 -6.12 20.33
C ARG A 570 -86.02 -5.29 21.32
N VAL A 571 -84.71 -5.43 21.25
CA VAL A 571 -83.75 -4.46 21.78
C VAL A 571 -83.32 -3.56 20.62
N PRO A 572 -83.29 -2.23 20.77
CA PRO A 572 -82.88 -1.34 19.68
C PRO A 572 -81.39 -1.54 19.35
N ILE A 573 -81.08 -1.65 18.06
CA ILE A 573 -79.71 -1.73 17.55
C ILE A 573 -79.00 -0.40 17.89
N PRO A 574 -77.86 -0.41 18.62
CA PRO A 574 -77.04 0.78 18.76
C PRO A 574 -76.40 1.13 17.42
N ALA A 575 -76.48 2.41 17.03
CA ALA A 575 -75.82 2.92 15.84
C ALA A 575 -74.31 2.63 15.85
N PRO A 576 -73.69 2.32 14.70
CA PRO A 576 -72.27 2.01 14.63
C PRO A 576 -71.44 3.22 15.10
N ALA A 577 -70.50 2.96 16.01
CA ALA A 577 -69.53 3.93 16.46
C ALA A 577 -68.72 4.46 15.25
N PRO A 578 -68.46 5.77 15.16
CA PRO A 578 -67.68 6.34 14.06
C PRO A 578 -66.25 5.78 14.09
N ALA A 579 -65.73 5.49 12.89
CA ALA A 579 -64.36 5.03 12.69
C ALA A 579 -63.35 6.01 13.34
N PRO A 580 -62.23 5.52 13.91
CA PRO A 580 -61.19 6.38 14.44
C PRO A 580 -60.67 7.31 13.34
N ALA A 581 -60.62 8.61 13.63
CA ALA A 581 -60.01 9.58 12.74
C ALA A 581 -58.53 9.21 12.49
N PRO A 582 -58.00 9.42 11.27
CA PRO A 582 -56.58 9.20 11.00
C PRO A 582 -55.73 10.03 11.96
N ALA A 583 -54.69 9.42 12.52
CA ALA A 583 -53.69 10.13 13.30
C ALA A 583 -53.11 11.27 12.45
N PRO A 584 -52.97 12.50 13.01
CA PRO A 584 -52.39 13.61 12.29
C PRO A 584 -50.95 13.29 11.89
N ALA A 585 -50.61 13.61 10.64
CA ALA A 585 -49.26 13.49 10.13
C ALA A 585 -48.25 14.23 11.04
N PRO A 586 -47.03 13.70 11.24
CA PRO A 586 -46.00 14.38 12.01
C PRO A 586 -45.77 15.77 11.42
N ALA A 587 -45.74 16.80 12.28
CA ALA A 587 -45.39 18.14 11.87
C ALA A 587 -44.00 18.15 11.20
N PRO A 588 -43.79 18.98 10.16
CA PRO A 588 -42.47 19.17 9.58
C PRO A 588 -41.47 19.54 10.68
N ALA A 589 -40.31 18.88 10.69
CA ALA A 589 -39.21 19.25 11.57
C ALA A 589 -38.92 20.75 11.40
N PRO A 590 -38.72 21.51 12.49
CA PRO A 590 -38.37 22.92 12.41
C PRO A 590 -37.13 23.09 11.53
N ALA A 591 -37.18 24.07 10.62
CA ALA A 591 -35.99 24.48 9.89
C ALA A 591 -34.86 24.79 10.89
N PRO A 592 -33.61 24.35 10.63
CA PRO A 592 -32.50 24.63 11.51
C PRO A 592 -32.38 26.14 11.69
N ALA A 593 -32.33 26.58 12.95
CA ALA A 593 -32.10 27.97 13.29
C ALA A 593 -30.81 28.47 12.60
N PRO A 594 -30.77 29.72 12.12
CA PRO A 594 -29.54 30.29 11.60
C PRO A 594 -28.44 30.16 12.66
N ALA A 595 -27.28 29.69 12.22
CA ALA A 595 -26.11 29.51 13.07
C ALA A 595 -25.88 30.81 13.88
N PRO A 596 -25.64 30.71 15.21
CA PRO A 596 -25.24 31.86 16.01
C PRO A 596 -24.04 32.53 15.34
N ALA A 597 -24.04 33.86 15.26
CA ALA A 597 -22.86 34.60 14.85
C ALA A 597 -21.65 34.14 15.68
N PRO A 598 -20.45 34.00 15.07
CA PRO A 598 -19.28 33.55 15.79
C PRO A 598 -19.07 34.42 17.02
N ALA A 599 -19.03 33.79 18.20
CA ALA A 599 -18.56 34.46 19.39
C ALA A 599 -17.13 34.97 19.11
N PRO A 600 -16.76 36.19 19.56
CA PRO A 600 -15.38 36.66 19.44
C PRO A 600 -14.45 35.61 20.03
N ALA A 601 -13.37 35.32 19.29
CA ALA A 601 -12.41 34.30 19.63
C ALA A 601 -11.98 34.45 21.10
N PRO A 602 -12.02 33.38 21.92
CA PRO A 602 -11.45 33.43 23.25
C PRO A 602 -9.97 33.79 23.13
N GLU A 603 -9.55 34.75 23.94
CA GLU A 603 -8.15 35.13 24.10
C GLU A 603 -7.33 33.87 24.39
N PRO A 604 -6.16 33.66 23.73
CA PRO A 604 -5.40 32.43 23.89
C PRO A 604 -5.08 32.18 25.37
N ALA A 605 -5.56 31.06 25.91
CA ALA A 605 -5.05 30.55 27.17
C ALA A 605 -3.54 30.30 27.02
N PRO A 606 -2.72 30.63 28.04
CA PRO A 606 -1.28 30.43 27.98
C PRO A 606 -0.96 28.96 27.70
N VAL A 607 -0.14 28.75 26.68
CA VAL A 607 0.32 27.43 26.24
C VAL A 607 1.04 26.74 27.41
N PRO A 608 0.72 25.48 27.78
CA PRO A 608 1.51 24.75 28.75
C PRO A 608 2.91 24.52 28.17
N GLU A 609 3.93 25.03 28.85
CA GLU A 609 5.34 24.86 28.50
C GLU A 609 5.77 23.38 28.65
N SER A 610 5.42 22.57 27.67
CA SER A 610 5.79 21.14 27.58
C SER A 610 7.21 20.91 27.04
N SER A 611 8.02 21.96 26.91
CA SER A 611 9.36 21.86 26.31
C SER A 611 10.50 21.72 27.32
N VAL A 612 10.18 21.56 28.61
CA VAL A 612 11.21 21.38 29.64
C VAL A 612 11.83 19.99 29.49
N TYR A 613 13.09 19.94 29.07
CA TYR A 613 13.88 18.71 28.91
C TYR A 613 15.16 18.81 29.74
N TYR A 614 15.36 17.84 30.64
CA TYR A 614 16.59 17.72 31.42
C TYR A 614 17.44 16.58 30.89
N ALA A 615 18.70 16.84 30.53
CA ALA A 615 19.60 15.83 29.98
C ALA A 615 19.98 14.73 30.99
N ASN A 616 19.92 15.00 32.30
CA ASN A 616 20.15 14.07 33.41
C ASN A 616 19.62 14.69 34.74
N CYS A 617 19.69 13.94 35.85
CA CYS A 617 19.22 14.43 37.16
C CYS A 617 20.03 15.60 37.72
N ASP A 618 21.27 15.77 37.31
CA ASP A 618 22.07 16.94 37.69
C ASP A 618 21.54 18.21 37.02
N ALA A 619 21.12 18.12 35.75
CA ALA A 619 20.47 19.21 35.04
C ALA A 619 19.10 19.56 35.65
N ALA A 620 18.33 18.58 36.09
CA ALA A 620 17.05 18.80 36.78
C ALA A 620 17.24 19.46 38.15
N ARG A 621 18.24 19.02 38.95
CA ARG A 621 18.59 19.62 40.24
C ARG A 621 19.18 21.03 40.11
N ALA A 622 20.07 21.25 39.15
CA ALA A 622 20.64 22.56 38.88
C ALA A 622 19.58 23.59 38.42
N ALA A 623 18.51 23.11 37.77
CA ALA A 623 17.35 23.91 37.42
C ALA A 623 16.33 24.06 38.56
N GLY A 624 16.57 23.47 39.74
CA GLY A 624 15.66 23.51 40.88
C GLY A 624 14.37 22.71 40.71
N ALA A 625 14.31 21.82 39.72
CA ALA A 625 13.10 21.09 39.33
C ALA A 625 13.01 19.69 39.91
N ALA A 626 14.05 19.20 40.58
CA ALA A 626 14.03 17.90 41.25
C ALA A 626 13.54 18.02 42.72
N PRO A 627 12.79 17.04 43.24
CA PRO A 627 12.37 15.79 42.59
C PRO A 627 11.24 15.99 41.57
N LEU A 628 11.27 15.24 40.46
CA LEU A 628 10.30 15.31 39.36
C LEU A 628 9.32 14.13 39.47
N ARG A 629 8.00 14.37 39.43
CA ARG A 629 6.99 13.29 39.49
C ARG A 629 6.35 12.98 38.13
N ILE A 630 5.81 11.77 37.97
CA ILE A 630 5.05 11.39 36.75
C ILE A 630 3.99 12.46 36.44
N GLY A 631 4.06 13.03 35.24
CA GLY A 631 3.15 14.07 34.75
C GLY A 631 3.68 15.50 34.90
N GLU A 632 4.77 15.73 35.63
CA GLU A 632 5.41 17.04 35.74
C GLU A 632 6.29 17.35 34.51
N PRO A 633 6.36 18.62 34.05
CA PRO A 633 7.24 19.02 32.97
C PRO A 633 8.71 18.63 33.23
N GLY A 634 9.32 17.92 32.29
CA GLY A 634 10.70 17.42 32.42
C GLY A 634 10.83 16.04 33.07
N TYR A 635 9.74 15.45 33.60
CA TYR A 635 9.74 14.05 34.00
C TYR A 635 9.93 13.14 32.78
N ARG A 636 10.84 12.17 32.91
CA ARG A 636 11.03 11.08 31.95
C ARG A 636 11.48 9.84 32.71
N SER A 637 10.98 8.68 32.30
CA SER A 637 11.31 7.39 32.92
C SER A 637 12.80 7.05 32.91
N ALA A 638 13.60 7.68 32.04
CA ALA A 638 15.05 7.56 32.03
C ALA A 638 15.77 8.30 33.20
N LEU A 639 15.08 9.21 33.90
CA LEU A 639 15.58 9.88 35.12
C LEU A 639 15.10 9.19 36.40
N ASP A 640 14.08 8.33 36.28
CA ASP A 640 13.47 7.56 37.36
C ASP A 640 14.15 6.18 37.40
N ARG A 641 15.21 6.09 38.20
CA ARG A 641 16.13 4.94 38.18
C ARG A 641 15.49 3.69 38.76
N ASP A 642 14.64 3.83 39.79
CA ASP A 642 13.96 2.75 40.49
C ASP A 642 12.51 2.57 40.07
N LYS A 643 11.98 3.48 39.23
CA LYS A 643 10.67 3.41 38.58
C LYS A 643 9.50 3.48 39.56
N ASP A 644 9.67 4.22 40.65
CA ASP A 644 8.63 4.41 41.66
C ASP A 644 7.66 5.55 41.31
N GLY A 645 7.96 6.30 40.25
CA GLY A 645 7.19 7.46 39.79
C GLY A 645 7.77 8.81 40.20
N THR A 646 8.93 8.83 40.86
CA THR A 646 9.68 10.02 41.24
C THR A 646 11.10 9.97 40.68
N ALA A 647 11.38 10.80 39.69
CA ALA A 647 12.71 10.97 39.13
C ALA A 647 13.58 11.92 39.98
N CYS A 648 14.88 11.60 40.09
CA CYS A 648 15.90 12.45 40.70
C CYS A 648 15.68 12.74 42.20
N ASP A 649 15.20 11.76 42.94
CA ASP A 649 14.91 11.74 44.37
C ASP A 649 16.15 11.57 45.27
N ALA A 650 17.32 11.25 44.70
CA ALA A 650 18.60 11.03 45.39
C ALA A 650 19.75 11.97 44.99
#